data_AF-A0A661ACI4-F1
#
_entry.id   AF-A0A661ACI4-F1
#
_cell.length_a   1.000
_cell.length_b   1.000
_cell.length_c   1.000
_cell.angle_alpha   90.00
_cell.angle_beta   90.00
_cell.angle_gamma   90.00
#
_symmetry.space_group_name_H-M   'P 1'
#
loop_
_entity.id
_entity.type
_entity.pdbx_description
1 polymer ?
#
loop_
_entity_poly.entity_id
_entity_poly.type
_entity_poly.pdbx_seq_one_letter_code
_entity_poly.pdbx_strand_id
1 'polypeptide(L)'
;MLVMLLIAGTAKIAFVHHGNQSFSDNGAYALRPGDEGYVGNSYHRILDTHEYYQVPVDLHISGPLLHSYAWLENDNGLLDRMKGDLVDVVGGFYAEHIAPYVAVEMNHFALWYEKEILTWNIKPPGWENYPTVIWIPERVWKSEVLMPYSLIDVLNAEYGKFDTAGTWLPPCIVLDDNALYINSLSLNPHKVYKLVDSDGNYVFVVFIDKTARDQLVWNDISDPSNPLNQLLWSLANDTDQWQVVVYGDDWEKAAGVAGWDFGQPGAPSNSYDWNIKWIKETSWVQPVHVCEVARWWGVDNPSCPEISYDELVYATYQELHDWTGGTYDNWYYDFKTTPAYECSTYDYNGNSIPGDYEDLWQFSYNELLSVPDNPIAKLGWVTMMGMLYETAWHSGPGGELIYWGKNLWNHSRYGGLFAFGATWLSFHDTLSIARTESLDADGDGIKEYAIYNSQICAVFDKRGGRALVVFTGDSACVVGNLMSNWGGEGDWDDGGHPGLFHDVQAYNSWFSITAKETLDMAVLELQEVYDASGDSSWDVHKKIVLKPGKPYLTAYYYSGFTNWTKSGLTPDLYNVLLKGYNLEFITGITDSGWTYAGWMNRETGVKAVYLWGSGQGLVYHNLGRMFSGAELVEIGGIYGDYTIFFYAGKGEPEVDSAGPGDLDGPIIYGTAFYPSHSILPEDSVLVETHVLDPSGVSLVELWYGVNDLPWSSIPMERDATDSTRYYACIPPQNDGDSVSFAIKTEDSLGNVSWDNNNWQNYNY
;
A
#
# COMPACT_ATOMS: atom_id res chain seq x y z
N MET A 1 -46.38 -50.06 6.85
CA MET A 1 -44.93 -49.77 6.97
C MET A 1 -44.71 -48.45 6.26
N LEU A 2 -44.85 -47.35 6.99
CA LEU A 2 -44.68 -45.99 6.47
C LEU A 2 -43.24 -45.62 6.81
N VAL A 3 -42.36 -45.54 5.82
CA VAL A 3 -41.02 -44.98 6.01
C VAL A 3 -41.23 -43.48 6.15
N MET A 4 -41.25 -42.98 7.39
CA MET A 4 -41.04 -41.56 7.64
C MET A 4 -39.60 -41.25 7.20
N LEU A 5 -39.46 -40.56 6.08
CA LEU A 5 -38.26 -39.78 5.81
C LEU A 5 -38.26 -38.63 6.83
N LEU A 6 -37.59 -38.82 7.96
CA LEU A 6 -37.11 -37.70 8.77
C LEU A 6 -36.15 -36.94 7.86
N ILE A 7 -36.55 -35.76 7.39
CA ILE A 7 -35.61 -34.80 6.83
C ILE A 7 -34.79 -34.34 8.03
N ALA A 8 -33.58 -34.87 8.18
CA ALA A 8 -32.66 -34.40 9.20
C ALA A 8 -32.30 -32.94 8.90
N GLY A 9 -32.19 -32.12 9.94
CA GLY A 9 -31.70 -30.75 9.83
C GLY A 9 -30.23 -30.70 9.42
N THR A 10 -29.74 -29.50 9.12
CA THR A 10 -28.33 -29.22 8.83
C THR A 10 -27.81 -28.13 9.74
N ALA A 11 -26.57 -28.26 10.21
CA ALA A 11 -25.84 -27.17 10.85
C ALA A 11 -25.19 -26.31 9.77
N LYS A 12 -25.46 -25.00 9.77
CA LYS A 12 -24.85 -24.07 8.81
C LYS A 12 -23.57 -23.51 9.42
N ILE A 13 -22.52 -23.42 8.62
CA ILE A 13 -21.25 -22.79 9.02
C ILE A 13 -20.75 -21.87 7.92
N ALA A 14 -20.28 -20.68 8.27
CA ALA A 14 -19.64 -19.74 7.35
C ALA A 14 -18.18 -19.50 7.76
N PHE A 15 -17.32 -19.20 6.79
CA PHE A 15 -15.90 -18.93 7.00
C PHE A 15 -15.55 -17.54 6.49
N VAL A 16 -15.16 -16.67 7.40
CA VAL A 16 -14.67 -15.33 7.11
C VAL A 16 -13.20 -15.27 7.49
N HIS A 17 -12.34 -14.87 6.57
CA HIS A 17 -10.93 -14.58 6.88
C HIS A 17 -10.63 -13.10 6.63
N HIS A 18 -9.81 -12.54 7.49
CA HIS A 18 -9.38 -11.15 7.44
C HIS A 18 -7.87 -11.08 7.21
N GLY A 19 -7.43 -10.77 6.00
CA GLY A 19 -6.03 -10.52 5.70
C GLY A 19 -5.70 -9.05 5.87
N ASN A 20 -4.70 -8.73 6.69
CA ASN A 20 -4.41 -7.36 7.07
C ASN A 20 -2.92 -7.09 7.25
N GLN A 21 -2.39 -6.11 6.52
CA GLN A 21 -1.03 -5.57 6.68
C GLN A 21 -1.01 -4.10 6.27
N SER A 22 -0.03 -3.35 6.78
CA SER A 22 0.28 -2.01 6.25
C SER A 22 0.97 -2.09 4.88
N PHE A 23 0.98 -0.98 4.14
CA PHE A 23 1.60 -0.93 2.82
C PHE A 23 3.13 -1.06 2.94
N SER A 24 3.64 -2.22 2.55
CA SER A 24 5.06 -2.59 2.50
C SER A 24 5.26 -3.82 1.60
N ASP A 25 6.44 -4.46 1.63
CA ASP A 25 6.61 -5.75 0.93
C ASP A 25 5.95 -6.91 1.69
N ASN A 26 4.79 -7.32 1.18
CA ASN A 26 3.98 -8.41 1.72
C ASN A 26 4.03 -9.69 0.87
N GLY A 27 4.94 -9.79 -0.11
CA GLY A 27 5.02 -10.92 -1.05
C GLY A 27 5.29 -12.26 -0.36
N ALA A 28 6.00 -12.25 0.77
CA ALA A 28 6.28 -13.44 1.58
C ALA A 28 5.02 -14.15 2.10
N TYR A 29 3.89 -13.45 2.20
CA TYR A 29 2.62 -14.04 2.64
C TYR A 29 1.85 -14.73 1.52
N ALA A 30 2.25 -14.51 0.26
CA ALA A 30 1.61 -15.05 -0.93
C ALA A 30 2.51 -16.04 -1.69
N LEU A 31 3.53 -16.63 -1.05
CA LEU A 31 4.40 -17.62 -1.70
C LEU A 31 3.65 -18.91 -2.06
N ARG A 32 4.07 -19.58 -3.13
CA ARG A 32 3.54 -20.86 -3.62
C ARG A 32 4.57 -21.99 -3.49
N PRO A 33 4.12 -23.26 -3.51
CA PRO A 33 5.04 -24.39 -3.62
C PRO A 33 5.97 -24.27 -4.83
N GLY A 34 7.27 -24.16 -4.57
CA GLY A 34 8.30 -23.96 -5.60
C GLY A 34 8.98 -22.59 -5.53
N ASP A 35 8.35 -21.60 -4.88
CA ASP A 35 8.94 -20.29 -4.68
C ASP A 35 10.03 -20.33 -3.61
N GLU A 36 11.04 -19.47 -3.75
CA GLU A 36 12.08 -19.31 -2.74
C GLU A 36 11.49 -18.84 -1.41
N GLY A 37 11.91 -19.44 -0.30
CA GLY A 37 11.39 -19.10 1.03
C GLY A 37 10.04 -19.74 1.39
N TYR A 38 9.40 -20.49 0.48
CA TYR A 38 8.16 -21.18 0.79
C TYR A 38 8.37 -22.32 1.81
N VAL A 39 7.68 -22.22 2.96
CA VAL A 39 7.79 -23.18 4.07
C VAL A 39 6.48 -23.92 4.38
N GLY A 40 5.49 -23.84 3.50
CA GLY A 40 4.16 -24.44 3.72
C GLY A 40 3.09 -23.49 4.26
N ASN A 41 3.48 -22.26 4.60
CA ASN A 41 2.60 -21.16 5.01
C ASN A 41 2.36 -20.22 3.81
N SER A 42 1.11 -19.80 3.60
CA SER A 42 0.74 -18.84 2.55
C SER A 42 -0.76 -18.57 2.57
N TYR A 43 -1.19 -17.36 2.23
CA TYR A 43 -2.60 -17.07 1.95
C TYR A 43 -3.17 -17.99 0.86
N HIS A 44 -2.35 -18.39 -0.13
CA HIS A 44 -2.77 -19.34 -1.15
C HIS A 44 -3.22 -20.69 -0.58
N ARG A 45 -2.68 -21.13 0.57
CA ARG A 45 -3.06 -22.42 1.18
C ARG A 45 -4.53 -22.48 1.55
N ILE A 46 -5.10 -21.34 1.94
CA ILE A 46 -6.52 -21.26 2.30
C ILE A 46 -7.38 -21.32 1.06
N LEU A 47 -7.05 -20.55 0.02
CA LEU A 47 -7.75 -20.67 -1.26
C LEU A 47 -7.62 -22.07 -1.86
N ASP A 48 -6.43 -22.70 -1.81
CA ASP A 48 -6.22 -24.07 -2.29
C ASP A 48 -7.16 -25.05 -1.60
N THR A 49 -7.31 -24.93 -0.28
CA THR A 49 -8.21 -25.75 0.54
C THR A 49 -9.66 -25.59 0.09
N HIS A 50 -10.14 -24.35 0.03
CA HIS A 50 -11.53 -24.05 -0.32
C HIS A 50 -11.86 -24.45 -1.76
N GLU A 51 -10.99 -24.12 -2.71
CA GLU A 51 -11.12 -24.50 -4.12
C GLU A 51 -11.10 -26.02 -4.29
N TYR A 52 -10.23 -26.74 -3.59
CA TYR A 52 -10.13 -28.19 -3.71
C TYR A 52 -11.40 -28.90 -3.20
N TYR A 53 -11.91 -28.50 -2.02
CA TYR A 53 -13.10 -29.11 -1.43
C TYR A 53 -14.42 -28.49 -1.90
N GLN A 54 -14.37 -27.42 -2.69
CA GLN A 54 -15.54 -26.66 -3.14
C GLN A 54 -16.40 -26.26 -1.92
N VAL A 55 -15.76 -25.53 -1.00
CA VAL A 55 -16.37 -24.99 0.22
C VAL A 55 -16.34 -23.47 0.10
N PRO A 56 -17.49 -22.78 0.20
CA PRO A 56 -17.56 -21.32 0.12
C PRO A 56 -16.69 -20.64 1.18
N VAL A 57 -16.14 -19.47 0.84
CA VAL A 57 -15.32 -18.66 1.74
C VAL A 57 -15.56 -17.17 1.52
N ASP A 58 -15.60 -16.42 2.62
CA ASP A 58 -15.69 -14.96 2.64
C ASP A 58 -14.30 -14.42 2.97
N LEU A 59 -13.73 -13.56 2.11
CA LEU A 59 -12.38 -13.04 2.27
C LEU A 59 -12.41 -11.52 2.30
N HIS A 60 -11.89 -10.96 3.40
CA HIS A 60 -11.52 -9.56 3.51
C HIS A 60 -10.01 -9.40 3.30
N ILE A 61 -9.60 -8.39 2.56
CA ILE A 61 -8.21 -7.97 2.41
C ILE A 61 -8.15 -6.47 2.67
N SER A 62 -7.28 -6.01 3.57
CA SER A 62 -7.18 -4.56 3.82
C SER A 62 -6.59 -3.82 2.63
N GLY A 63 -6.98 -2.55 2.48
CA GLY A 63 -6.55 -1.72 1.37
C GLY A 63 -5.04 -1.57 1.23
N PRO A 64 -4.27 -1.28 2.30
CA PRO A 64 -2.81 -1.23 2.24
C PRO A 64 -2.16 -2.56 1.84
N LEU A 65 -2.72 -3.71 2.23
CA LEU A 65 -2.25 -5.02 1.78
C LEU A 65 -2.55 -5.23 0.28
N LEU A 66 -3.75 -4.84 -0.18
CA LEU A 66 -4.10 -4.85 -1.60
C LEU A 66 -3.16 -3.94 -2.42
N HIS A 67 -2.88 -2.72 -1.95
CA HIS A 67 -1.93 -1.82 -2.59
C HIS A 67 -0.53 -2.41 -2.66
N SER A 68 -0.07 -3.07 -1.60
CA SER A 68 1.23 -3.76 -1.58
C SER A 68 1.33 -4.75 -2.75
N TYR A 69 0.31 -5.60 -2.89
CA TYR A 69 0.22 -6.60 -3.95
C TYR A 69 0.07 -6.02 -5.35
N ALA A 70 -0.82 -5.03 -5.52
CA ALA A 70 -1.09 -4.42 -6.81
C ALA A 70 0.08 -3.55 -7.30
N TRP A 71 0.83 -2.93 -6.39
CA TRP A 71 2.03 -2.15 -6.71
C TRP A 71 3.24 -3.04 -6.98
N LEU A 72 3.54 -3.98 -6.10
CA LEU A 72 4.73 -4.83 -6.21
C LEU A 72 4.56 -5.97 -7.21
N GLU A 73 3.32 -6.29 -7.61
CA GLU A 73 2.97 -7.43 -8.47
C GLU A 73 3.55 -8.75 -7.92
N ASN A 74 3.61 -8.87 -6.59
CA ASN A 74 4.24 -9.97 -5.86
C ASN A 74 3.24 -10.84 -5.07
N ASP A 75 1.95 -10.73 -5.41
CA ASP A 75 0.86 -11.52 -4.84
C ASP A 75 0.84 -12.96 -5.37
N ASN A 76 1.73 -13.28 -6.31
CA ASN A 76 1.78 -14.55 -7.04
C ASN A 76 0.40 -14.96 -7.59
N GLY A 77 -0.42 -14.02 -8.05
CA GLY A 77 -1.76 -14.26 -8.59
C GLY A 77 -2.83 -14.59 -7.54
N LEU A 78 -2.66 -14.15 -6.30
CA LEU A 78 -3.65 -14.23 -5.21
C LEU A 78 -4.89 -13.40 -5.52
N LEU A 79 -4.71 -12.14 -5.92
CA LEU A 79 -5.78 -11.20 -6.24
C LEU A 79 -6.64 -11.73 -7.40
N ASP A 80 -6.02 -12.35 -8.40
CA ASP A 80 -6.74 -12.97 -9.52
C ASP A 80 -7.61 -14.16 -9.09
N ARG A 81 -7.16 -14.97 -8.12
CA ARG A 81 -7.96 -16.09 -7.59
C ARG A 81 -9.17 -15.61 -6.80
N MET A 82 -9.04 -14.51 -6.06
CA MET A 82 -10.15 -13.89 -5.32
C MET A 82 -11.29 -13.42 -6.23
N LYS A 83 -11.07 -13.30 -7.54
CA LYS A 83 -12.12 -12.99 -8.52
C LYS A 83 -13.14 -14.13 -8.69
N GLY A 84 -12.78 -15.37 -8.34
CA GLY A 84 -13.62 -16.55 -8.54
C GLY A 84 -14.93 -16.55 -7.74
N ASP A 85 -15.96 -17.24 -8.24
CA ASP A 85 -17.31 -17.28 -7.66
C ASP A 85 -17.40 -17.97 -6.29
N LEU A 86 -16.39 -18.78 -5.93
CA LEU A 86 -16.33 -19.45 -4.62
C LEU A 86 -16.00 -18.48 -3.47
N VAL A 87 -15.44 -17.32 -3.81
CA VAL A 87 -15.06 -16.27 -2.87
C VAL A 87 -16.15 -15.21 -2.84
N ASP A 88 -16.68 -14.88 -1.68
CA ASP A 88 -17.33 -13.59 -1.47
C ASP A 88 -16.30 -12.59 -0.96
N VAL A 89 -16.17 -11.46 -1.64
CA VAL A 89 -15.23 -10.41 -1.23
C VAL A 89 -15.94 -9.56 -0.18
N VAL A 90 -15.42 -9.62 1.04
CA VAL A 90 -15.93 -8.87 2.20
C VAL A 90 -15.41 -7.45 2.11
N GLY A 91 -16.30 -6.46 2.23
CA GLY A 91 -15.91 -5.06 2.30
C GLY A 91 -15.38 -4.68 3.68
N GLY A 92 -14.80 -3.49 3.79
CA GLY A 92 -14.22 -3.00 5.04
C GLY A 92 -13.82 -1.53 4.93
N PHE A 93 -12.94 -1.12 5.83
CA PHE A 93 -12.41 0.25 5.88
C PHE A 93 -10.99 0.21 5.35
N TYR A 94 -10.68 1.06 4.35
CA TYR A 94 -9.39 1.07 3.67
C TYR A 94 -8.19 0.75 4.57
N ALA A 95 -7.99 1.51 5.63
CA ALA A 95 -6.81 1.41 6.47
C ALA A 95 -6.95 0.54 7.72
N GLU A 96 -8.08 -0.14 7.95
CA GLU A 96 -8.34 -0.84 9.22
C GLU A 96 -8.15 0.05 10.47
N HIS A 97 -8.41 1.35 10.33
CA HIS A 97 -8.45 2.27 11.46
C HIS A 97 -9.66 1.94 12.34
N ILE A 98 -9.57 2.28 13.63
CA ILE A 98 -10.64 1.94 14.58
C ILE A 98 -11.80 2.93 14.41
N ALA A 99 -12.79 2.53 13.61
CA ALA A 99 -13.83 3.40 13.06
C ALA A 99 -14.52 4.35 14.05
N PRO A 100 -14.86 3.95 15.30
CA PRO A 100 -15.51 4.85 16.25
C PRO A 100 -14.69 6.06 16.73
N TYR A 101 -13.39 6.11 16.45
CA TYR A 101 -12.48 7.14 16.96
C TYR A 101 -12.04 8.17 15.92
N VAL A 102 -12.61 8.12 14.71
CA VAL A 102 -12.35 9.08 13.65
C VAL A 102 -13.61 9.86 13.27
N ALA A 103 -13.43 10.95 12.51
CA ALA A 103 -14.52 11.76 11.99
C ALA A 103 -15.42 10.98 11.00
N VAL A 104 -16.66 11.42 10.83
CA VAL A 104 -17.65 10.73 9.98
C VAL A 104 -17.20 10.70 8.51
N GLU A 105 -16.60 11.78 8.02
CA GLU A 105 -16.09 11.91 6.66
C GLU A 105 -14.89 10.97 6.40
N MET A 106 -14.07 10.71 7.42
CA MET A 106 -12.97 9.73 7.34
C MET A 106 -13.52 8.32 7.14
N ASN A 107 -14.59 7.96 7.86
CA ASN A 107 -15.25 6.67 7.69
C ASN A 107 -15.95 6.54 6.33
N HIS A 108 -16.63 7.59 5.85
CA HIS A 108 -17.17 7.60 4.48
C HIS A 108 -16.07 7.38 3.45
N PHE A 109 -14.97 8.13 3.54
CA PHE A 109 -13.86 8.00 2.60
C PHE A 109 -13.27 6.58 2.62
N ALA A 110 -12.97 6.03 3.80
CA ALA A 110 -12.34 4.71 3.90
C ALA A 110 -13.22 3.58 3.36
N LEU A 111 -14.53 3.60 3.64
CA LEU A 111 -15.48 2.61 3.13
C LEU A 111 -15.66 2.75 1.61
N TRP A 112 -15.80 3.99 1.11
CA TRP A 112 -15.89 4.28 -0.32
C TRP A 112 -14.64 3.82 -1.06
N TYR A 113 -13.46 4.20 -0.57
CA TYR A 113 -12.20 3.96 -1.24
C TYR A 113 -11.83 2.47 -1.25
N GLU A 114 -12.07 1.75 -0.15
CA GLU A 114 -11.91 0.28 -0.09
C GLU A 114 -12.74 -0.42 -1.17
N LYS A 115 -14.02 -0.06 -1.28
CA LYS A 115 -14.91 -0.58 -2.33
C LYS A 115 -14.38 -0.29 -3.75
N GLU A 116 -13.83 0.90 -3.98
CA GLU A 116 -13.26 1.27 -5.29
C GLU A 116 -12.03 0.41 -5.62
N ILE A 117 -11.04 0.30 -4.72
CA ILE A 117 -9.80 -0.44 -4.99
C ILE A 117 -10.05 -1.94 -5.12
N LEU A 118 -10.98 -2.51 -4.34
CA LEU A 118 -11.43 -3.90 -4.51
C LEU A 118 -12.05 -4.11 -5.90
N THR A 119 -12.90 -3.17 -6.35
CA THR A 119 -13.56 -3.24 -7.65
C THR A 119 -12.57 -3.23 -8.81
N TRP A 120 -11.52 -2.40 -8.74
CA TRP A 120 -10.52 -2.30 -9.81
C TRP A 120 -9.55 -3.47 -9.84
N ASN A 121 -9.12 -3.98 -8.69
CA ASN A 121 -8.03 -4.96 -8.61
C ASN A 121 -8.53 -6.41 -8.49
N ILE A 122 -9.73 -6.62 -7.92
CA ILE A 122 -10.33 -7.94 -7.69
C ILE A 122 -11.71 -8.00 -8.36
N LYS A 123 -12.76 -7.62 -7.64
CA LYS A 123 -14.16 -7.53 -8.06
C LYS A 123 -14.94 -6.70 -7.02
N PRO A 124 -16.13 -6.17 -7.35
CA PRO A 124 -16.96 -5.48 -6.38
C PRO A 124 -17.24 -6.33 -5.14
N PRO A 125 -17.16 -5.76 -3.92
CA PRO A 125 -17.46 -6.49 -2.69
C PRO A 125 -18.94 -6.89 -2.58
N GLY A 126 -19.18 -8.12 -2.14
CA GLY A 126 -20.51 -8.72 -2.06
C GLY A 126 -21.11 -9.13 -3.40
N TRP A 127 -22.13 -9.99 -3.35
CA TRP A 127 -22.89 -10.40 -4.55
C TRP A 127 -24.06 -9.46 -4.87
N GLU A 128 -24.41 -9.30 -6.14
CA GLU A 128 -25.40 -8.32 -6.62
C GLU A 128 -26.75 -8.38 -5.87
N ASN A 129 -27.28 -9.59 -5.64
CA ASN A 129 -28.60 -9.80 -5.03
C ASN A 129 -28.57 -10.11 -3.53
N TYR A 130 -27.41 -9.92 -2.88
CA TYR A 130 -27.19 -10.26 -1.48
C TYR A 130 -26.64 -9.05 -0.71
N PRO A 131 -26.95 -8.91 0.60
CA PRO A 131 -26.26 -7.97 1.47
C PRO A 131 -24.75 -8.07 1.34
N THR A 132 -24.04 -6.94 1.21
CA THR A 132 -22.58 -6.96 1.26
C THR A 132 -22.13 -7.19 2.69
N VAL A 133 -21.25 -8.17 2.90
CA VAL A 133 -20.66 -8.46 4.21
C VAL A 133 -19.53 -7.46 4.47
N ILE A 134 -19.49 -6.90 5.68
CA ILE A 134 -18.50 -5.89 6.09
C ILE A 134 -17.75 -6.35 7.33
N TRP A 135 -16.44 -6.36 7.23
CA TRP A 135 -15.55 -6.54 8.38
C TRP A 135 -15.45 -5.21 9.15
N ILE A 136 -15.67 -5.28 10.47
CA ILE A 136 -15.44 -4.14 11.36
C ILE A 136 -14.05 -4.29 11.98
N PRO A 137 -13.11 -3.34 11.76
CA PRO A 137 -11.75 -3.40 12.30
C PRO A 137 -11.75 -3.67 13.80
N GLU A 138 -11.02 -4.71 14.23
CA GLU A 138 -10.96 -5.18 15.62
C GLU A 138 -12.33 -5.49 16.28
N ARG A 139 -13.37 -5.59 15.45
CA ARG A 139 -14.80 -5.65 15.82
C ARG A 139 -15.19 -4.56 16.81
N VAL A 140 -14.44 -3.45 16.83
CA VAL A 140 -14.69 -2.32 17.73
C VAL A 140 -15.86 -1.52 17.21
N TRP A 141 -16.97 -1.62 17.92
CA TRP A 141 -18.23 -0.99 17.56
C TRP A 141 -18.69 -0.08 18.69
N LYS A 142 -19.30 1.06 18.33
CA LYS A 142 -20.01 1.93 19.27
C LYS A 142 -21.31 2.38 18.64
N SER A 143 -22.37 2.47 19.45
CA SER A 143 -23.62 3.08 19.01
C SER A 143 -23.56 4.60 19.03
N GLU A 144 -24.57 5.24 18.46
CA GLU A 144 -24.78 6.70 18.50
C GLU A 144 -24.95 7.25 19.93
N VAL A 145 -25.10 6.38 20.93
CA VAL A 145 -25.03 6.77 22.35
C VAL A 145 -23.63 7.22 22.74
N LEU A 146 -22.60 6.61 22.14
CA LEU A 146 -21.19 6.87 22.41
C LEU A 146 -20.48 7.58 21.25
N MET A 147 -21.15 7.79 20.12
CA MET A 147 -20.61 8.43 18.93
C MET A 147 -21.45 9.66 18.54
N PRO A 148 -20.85 10.67 17.89
CA PRO A 148 -21.58 11.86 17.45
C PRO A 148 -22.47 11.62 16.21
N TYR A 149 -22.47 10.42 15.65
CA TYR A 149 -23.24 10.02 14.46
C TYR A 149 -23.54 8.51 14.48
N SER A 150 -24.47 8.08 13.61
CA SER A 150 -24.79 6.67 13.39
C SER A 150 -23.82 6.05 12.38
N LEU A 151 -22.98 5.10 12.81
CA LEU A 151 -22.16 4.31 11.88
C LEU A 151 -23.01 3.46 10.92
N ILE A 152 -24.25 3.12 11.28
CA ILE A 152 -25.21 2.40 10.43
C ILE A 152 -25.59 3.25 9.21
N ASP A 153 -25.77 4.56 9.38
CA ASP A 153 -26.08 5.47 8.27
C ASP A 153 -24.92 5.52 7.27
N VAL A 154 -23.69 5.66 7.77
CA VAL A 154 -22.47 5.63 6.95
C VAL A 154 -22.34 4.32 6.18
N LEU A 155 -22.51 3.18 6.86
CA LEU A 155 -22.45 1.85 6.23
C LEU A 155 -23.53 1.67 5.15
N ASN A 156 -24.75 2.14 5.40
CA ASN A 156 -25.83 2.09 4.42
C ASN A 156 -25.56 3.00 3.22
N ALA A 157 -24.99 4.19 3.44
CA ALA A 157 -24.63 5.11 2.37
C ALA A 157 -23.59 4.50 1.43
N GLU A 158 -22.59 3.79 1.99
CA GLU A 158 -21.48 3.27 1.19
C GLU A 158 -21.70 1.85 0.64
N TYR A 159 -22.37 0.97 1.39
CA TYR A 159 -22.52 -0.44 1.03
C TYR A 159 -23.96 -0.92 0.89
N GLY A 160 -24.94 -0.10 1.30
CA GLY A 160 -26.34 -0.40 1.06
C GLY A 160 -26.66 -0.33 -0.44
N LYS A 161 -27.46 -1.28 -0.93
CA LYS A 161 -27.78 -1.40 -2.36
C LYS A 161 -29.18 -1.94 -2.60
N PHE A 162 -29.65 -1.90 -3.84
CA PHE A 162 -30.90 -2.56 -4.24
C PHE A 162 -30.60 -3.80 -5.06
N ASP A 163 -31.35 -4.88 -4.81
CA ASP A 163 -31.29 -6.07 -5.66
C ASP A 163 -31.98 -5.84 -7.02
N THR A 164 -31.86 -6.81 -7.92
CA THR A 164 -32.48 -6.76 -9.26
C THR A 164 -34.01 -6.68 -9.25
N ALA A 165 -34.66 -6.98 -8.11
CA ALA A 165 -36.10 -6.86 -7.91
C ALA A 165 -36.52 -5.52 -7.27
N GLY A 166 -35.56 -4.64 -6.95
CA GLY A 166 -35.81 -3.36 -6.29
C GLY A 166 -35.99 -3.47 -4.76
N THR A 167 -35.57 -4.58 -4.15
CA THR A 167 -35.54 -4.75 -2.70
C THR A 167 -34.31 -4.07 -2.13
N TRP A 168 -34.48 -3.26 -1.08
CA TRP A 168 -33.34 -2.68 -0.35
C TRP A 168 -32.57 -3.78 0.38
N LEU A 169 -31.25 -3.78 0.21
CA LEU A 169 -30.27 -4.66 0.83
C LEU A 169 -29.32 -3.82 1.70
N PRO A 170 -29.62 -3.67 3.01
CA PRO A 170 -28.65 -3.14 3.95
C PRO A 170 -27.43 -4.08 4.05
N PRO A 171 -26.23 -3.57 4.35
CA PRO A 171 -25.05 -4.40 4.55
C PRO A 171 -25.19 -5.30 5.78
N CYS A 172 -24.34 -6.33 5.87
CA CYS A 172 -24.22 -7.23 7.00
C CYS A 172 -22.87 -7.06 7.68
N ILE A 173 -22.84 -6.56 8.91
CA ILE A 173 -21.60 -6.43 9.69
C ILE A 173 -21.29 -7.72 10.45
N VAL A 174 -20.01 -8.00 10.62
CA VAL A 174 -19.51 -9.14 11.42
C VAL A 174 -18.96 -8.60 12.74
N LEU A 175 -19.55 -9.02 13.86
CA LEU A 175 -19.06 -8.75 15.23
C LEU A 175 -18.74 -10.06 15.94
N ASP A 176 -18.21 -10.03 17.15
CA ASP A 176 -18.00 -11.23 17.98
C ASP A 176 -19.19 -11.50 18.91
N ASP A 177 -19.46 -12.77 19.23
CA ASP A 177 -20.49 -13.18 20.21
C ASP A 177 -20.29 -12.52 21.60
N ASN A 178 -19.05 -12.15 21.92
CA ASN A 178 -18.70 -11.36 23.08
C ASN A 178 -19.44 -10.00 23.16
N ALA A 179 -19.87 -9.43 22.04
CA ALA A 179 -20.73 -8.24 22.01
C ALA A 179 -21.99 -8.44 22.86
N LEU A 180 -22.58 -9.64 22.84
CA LEU A 180 -23.77 -9.95 23.63
C LEU A 180 -23.43 -10.00 25.12
N TYR A 181 -22.27 -10.53 25.49
CA TYR A 181 -21.81 -10.56 26.88
C TYR A 181 -21.53 -9.16 27.42
N ILE A 182 -20.77 -8.34 26.69
CA ILE A 182 -20.44 -6.95 27.05
C ILE A 182 -21.72 -6.15 27.38
N ASN A 183 -22.75 -6.32 26.55
CA ASN A 183 -24.01 -5.58 26.69
C ASN A 183 -25.06 -6.31 27.55
N SER A 184 -24.72 -7.45 28.17
CA SER A 184 -25.65 -8.26 28.98
C SER A 184 -26.92 -8.69 28.23
N LEU A 185 -26.80 -8.97 26.93
CA LEU A 185 -27.90 -9.38 26.06
C LEU A 185 -28.06 -10.90 26.08
N SER A 186 -29.25 -11.38 26.45
CA SER A 186 -29.59 -12.81 26.43
C SER A 186 -30.14 -13.23 25.06
N LEU A 187 -29.33 -13.05 24.02
CA LEU A 187 -29.66 -13.38 22.62
C LEU A 187 -28.94 -14.64 22.16
N ASN A 188 -29.41 -15.26 21.08
CA ASN A 188 -28.77 -16.43 20.48
C ASN A 188 -27.70 -15.93 19.48
N PRO A 189 -26.39 -16.16 19.71
CA PRO A 189 -25.33 -15.67 18.83
C PRO A 189 -25.36 -16.30 17.43
N HIS A 190 -26.06 -17.43 17.26
CA HIS A 190 -26.15 -18.15 15.99
C HIS A 190 -27.24 -17.59 15.04
N LYS A 191 -27.76 -16.39 15.31
CA LYS A 191 -28.82 -15.73 14.54
C LYS A 191 -28.31 -14.48 13.82
N VAL A 192 -28.99 -14.15 12.71
CA VAL A 192 -28.93 -12.81 12.11
C VAL A 192 -29.89 -11.91 12.86
N TYR A 193 -29.45 -10.69 13.19
CA TYR A 193 -30.29 -9.63 13.74
C TYR A 193 -30.27 -8.41 12.83
N LYS A 194 -31.33 -7.60 12.88
CA LYS A 194 -31.27 -6.20 12.44
C LYS A 194 -30.79 -5.36 13.61
N LEU A 195 -29.67 -4.67 13.45
CA LEU A 195 -29.25 -3.64 14.39
C LEU A 195 -29.80 -2.30 13.90
N VAL A 196 -30.68 -1.68 14.67
CA VAL A 196 -31.50 -0.53 14.25
C VAL A 196 -31.09 0.73 15.00
N ASP A 197 -30.80 1.81 14.27
CA ASP A 197 -30.50 3.13 14.84
C ASP A 197 -31.74 3.95 15.17
N SER A 198 -31.55 5.12 15.81
CA SER A 198 -32.63 6.00 16.25
C SER A 198 -33.50 6.56 15.12
N ASP A 199 -32.95 6.65 13.91
CA ASP A 199 -33.65 7.11 12.70
C ASP A 199 -34.37 5.96 11.95
N GLY A 200 -34.21 4.72 12.42
CA GLY A 200 -34.82 3.53 11.84
C GLY A 200 -34.05 2.95 10.66
N ASN A 201 -32.83 3.44 10.39
CA ASN A 201 -31.89 2.73 9.52
C ASN A 201 -31.42 1.48 10.24
N TYR A 202 -30.98 0.49 9.48
CA TYR A 202 -30.46 -0.73 10.07
C TYR A 202 -29.39 -1.37 9.19
N VAL A 203 -28.55 -2.17 9.81
CA VAL A 203 -27.69 -3.16 9.16
C VAL A 203 -28.09 -4.55 9.66
N PHE A 204 -27.70 -5.59 8.94
CA PHE A 204 -27.70 -6.93 9.51
C PHE A 204 -26.45 -7.13 10.35
N VAL A 205 -26.54 -7.90 11.43
CA VAL A 205 -25.38 -8.29 12.24
C VAL A 205 -25.39 -9.81 12.44
N VAL A 206 -24.21 -10.40 12.29
CA VAL A 206 -23.89 -11.79 12.66
C VAL A 206 -22.74 -11.79 13.66
N PHE A 207 -22.66 -12.84 14.46
CA PHE A 207 -21.65 -12.99 15.50
C PHE A 207 -20.68 -14.13 15.19
N ILE A 208 -19.38 -13.83 15.17
CA ILE A 208 -18.31 -14.82 15.22
C ILE A 208 -18.47 -15.62 16.50
N ASP A 209 -18.56 -16.94 16.34
CA ASP A 209 -18.69 -17.87 17.44
C ASP A 209 -17.30 -18.17 18.03
N LYS A 210 -17.13 -17.91 19.33
CA LYS A 210 -15.84 -18.13 19.99
C LYS A 210 -15.39 -19.58 19.92
N THR A 211 -16.31 -20.54 20.00
CA THR A 211 -15.97 -21.97 19.90
C THR A 211 -15.45 -22.29 18.50
N ALA A 212 -16.04 -21.73 17.44
CA ALA A 212 -15.53 -21.90 16.09
C ALA A 212 -14.12 -21.31 15.94
N ARG A 213 -13.93 -20.06 16.37
CA ARG A 213 -12.64 -19.34 16.31
C ARG A 213 -11.51 -20.07 17.05
N ASP A 214 -11.80 -20.62 18.23
CA ASP A 214 -10.81 -21.32 19.05
C ASP A 214 -10.48 -22.73 18.52
N GLN A 215 -11.41 -23.38 17.81
CA GLN A 215 -11.27 -24.79 17.42
C GLN A 215 -10.80 -25.01 15.98
N LEU A 216 -11.15 -24.14 15.03
CA LEU A 216 -11.03 -24.45 13.59
C LEU A 216 -9.58 -24.56 13.07
N VAL A 217 -8.63 -23.80 13.60
CA VAL A 217 -7.25 -23.82 13.09
C VAL A 217 -6.36 -24.81 13.84
N TRP A 218 -6.54 -24.98 15.15
CA TRP A 218 -5.55 -25.66 16.00
C TRP A 218 -5.99 -27.03 16.53
N ASN A 219 -7.24 -27.41 16.33
CA ASN A 219 -7.80 -28.64 16.88
C ASN A 219 -8.45 -29.48 15.78
N ASP A 220 -8.45 -30.80 15.95
CA ASP A 220 -9.17 -31.71 15.06
C ASP A 220 -10.67 -31.67 15.41
N ILE A 221 -11.47 -31.04 14.55
CA ILE A 221 -12.93 -30.93 14.78
C ILE A 221 -13.68 -32.19 14.34
N SER A 222 -13.00 -33.15 13.69
CA SER A 222 -13.61 -34.43 13.35
C SER A 222 -13.84 -35.32 14.57
N ASP A 223 -13.13 -35.06 15.67
CA ASP A 223 -13.35 -35.71 16.96
C ASP A 223 -14.72 -35.32 17.53
N PRO A 224 -15.64 -36.27 17.78
CA PRO A 224 -16.93 -35.99 18.42
C PRO A 224 -16.83 -35.41 19.85
N SER A 225 -15.65 -35.47 20.48
CA SER A 225 -15.38 -34.82 21.75
C SER A 225 -15.04 -33.33 21.62
N ASN A 226 -14.71 -32.87 20.40
CA ASN A 226 -14.41 -31.47 20.13
C ASN A 226 -15.65 -30.58 20.36
N PRO A 227 -15.51 -29.43 21.06
CA PRO A 227 -16.63 -28.53 21.32
C PRO A 227 -17.35 -28.01 20.07
N LEU A 228 -16.61 -27.71 18.99
CA LEU A 228 -17.23 -27.24 17.74
C LEU A 228 -18.03 -28.36 17.06
N ASN A 229 -17.54 -29.60 17.10
CA ASN A 229 -18.27 -30.76 16.61
C ASN A 229 -19.62 -30.92 17.35
N GLN A 230 -19.58 -30.85 18.68
CA GLN A 230 -20.78 -30.96 19.52
C GLN A 230 -21.77 -29.83 19.27
N LEU A 231 -21.27 -28.61 19.09
CA LEU A 231 -22.09 -27.45 18.72
C LEU A 231 -22.79 -27.69 17.38
N LEU A 232 -22.04 -28.00 16.32
CA LEU A 232 -22.61 -28.27 15.00
C LEU A 232 -23.60 -29.45 15.06
N TRP A 233 -23.26 -30.52 15.75
CA TRP A 233 -24.17 -31.65 15.93
C TRP A 233 -25.48 -31.24 16.62
N SER A 234 -25.40 -30.39 17.65
CA SER A 234 -26.58 -29.88 18.35
C SER A 234 -27.48 -29.04 17.43
N LEU A 235 -26.89 -28.14 16.62
CA LEU A 235 -27.61 -27.28 15.69
C LEU A 235 -28.24 -28.06 14.53
N ALA A 236 -27.58 -29.11 14.04
CA ALA A 236 -28.15 -30.00 13.03
C ALA A 236 -29.40 -30.74 13.54
N ASN A 237 -29.50 -30.95 14.86
CA ASN A 237 -30.65 -31.59 15.51
C ASN A 237 -31.61 -30.59 16.16
N ASP A 238 -31.35 -29.28 16.08
CA ASP A 238 -32.23 -28.26 16.61
C ASP A 238 -33.50 -28.14 15.76
N THR A 239 -34.63 -27.94 16.43
CA THR A 239 -35.90 -27.62 15.75
C THR A 239 -35.86 -26.28 15.04
N ASP A 240 -35.03 -25.35 15.51
CA ASP A 240 -34.80 -24.06 14.89
C ASP A 240 -33.62 -24.15 13.90
N GLN A 241 -33.96 -24.30 12.63
CA GLN A 241 -32.98 -24.47 11.55
C GLN A 241 -32.44 -23.15 10.98
N TRP A 242 -32.88 -22.01 11.52
CA TRP A 242 -32.43 -20.67 11.14
C TRP A 242 -31.22 -20.26 11.98
N GLN A 243 -30.20 -21.13 12.10
CA GLN A 243 -29.01 -20.91 12.94
C GLN A 243 -27.71 -21.19 12.18
N VAL A 244 -26.72 -20.31 12.33
CA VAL A 244 -25.41 -20.37 11.66
C VAL A 244 -24.30 -20.26 12.70
N VAL A 245 -23.25 -21.05 12.53
CA VAL A 245 -21.97 -20.81 13.20
C VAL A 245 -21.11 -19.98 12.26
N VAL A 246 -20.67 -18.80 12.69
CA VAL A 246 -19.71 -18.01 11.90
C VAL A 246 -18.33 -18.25 12.49
N TYR A 247 -17.43 -18.85 11.70
CA TYR A 247 -16.00 -18.73 11.94
C TYR A 247 -15.53 -17.44 11.30
N GLY A 248 -14.88 -16.58 12.08
CA GLY A 248 -14.20 -15.38 11.61
C GLY A 248 -12.90 -15.21 12.38
N ASP A 249 -11.79 -15.01 11.67
CA ASP A 249 -10.47 -14.77 12.29
C ASP A 249 -9.49 -14.19 11.27
N ASP A 250 -8.31 -13.83 11.75
CA ASP A 250 -7.18 -13.41 10.92
C ASP A 250 -6.84 -14.49 9.88
N TRP A 251 -6.70 -14.08 8.61
CA TRP A 251 -6.31 -14.99 7.53
C TRP A 251 -4.92 -15.54 7.80
N GLU A 252 -4.05 -14.73 8.37
CA GLU A 252 -2.68 -15.05 8.75
C GLU A 252 -2.61 -16.28 9.65
N LYS A 253 -3.58 -16.42 10.57
CA LYS A 253 -3.65 -17.55 11.51
C LYS A 253 -3.86 -18.87 10.79
N ALA A 254 -4.84 -18.95 9.89
CA ALA A 254 -5.09 -20.16 9.13
C ALA A 254 -3.98 -20.42 8.09
N ALA A 255 -3.47 -19.35 7.48
CA ALA A 255 -2.39 -19.40 6.48
C ALA A 255 -1.01 -19.71 7.09
N GLY A 256 -0.86 -19.58 8.41
CA GLY A 256 0.40 -19.76 9.12
C GLY A 256 1.45 -18.69 8.84
N VAL A 257 1.06 -17.53 8.31
CA VAL A 257 1.96 -16.42 8.02
C VAL A 257 2.01 -15.44 9.21
N ALA A 258 2.80 -14.36 9.12
CA ALA A 258 2.94 -13.36 10.18
C ALA A 258 3.28 -13.93 11.59
N GLY A 259 4.01 -15.05 11.65
CA GLY A 259 4.42 -15.70 12.91
C GLY A 259 3.37 -16.61 13.56
N TRP A 260 2.22 -16.82 12.92
CA TRP A 260 1.15 -17.67 13.44
C TRP A 260 1.45 -19.16 13.42
N ASP A 261 2.53 -19.60 12.77
CA ASP A 261 2.94 -21.01 12.81
C ASP A 261 3.64 -21.41 14.12
N PHE A 262 3.97 -20.45 14.99
CA PHE A 262 4.71 -20.64 16.24
C PHE A 262 5.98 -21.49 16.08
N GLY A 263 6.67 -21.35 14.94
CA GLY A 263 7.87 -22.11 14.60
C GLY A 263 7.58 -23.55 14.13
N GLN A 264 6.34 -23.86 13.75
CA GLN A 264 5.93 -25.12 13.13
C GLN A 264 5.34 -24.87 11.73
N PRO A 265 6.17 -24.61 10.72
CA PRO A 265 5.70 -24.25 9.38
C PRO A 265 4.70 -25.26 8.81
N GLY A 266 3.63 -24.74 8.22
CA GLY A 266 2.52 -25.47 7.62
C GLY A 266 1.53 -26.10 8.61
N ALA A 267 1.83 -26.13 9.91
CA ALA A 267 0.94 -26.75 10.91
C ALA A 267 -0.47 -26.13 10.96
N PRO A 268 -0.63 -24.79 10.98
CA PRO A 268 -1.96 -24.17 11.01
C PRO A 268 -2.77 -24.52 9.76
N SER A 269 -2.17 -24.36 8.58
CA SER A 269 -2.84 -24.61 7.30
C SER A 269 -3.17 -26.09 7.08
N ASN A 270 -2.33 -27.02 7.57
CA ASN A 270 -2.62 -28.46 7.50
C ASN A 270 -3.81 -28.86 8.37
N SER A 271 -3.89 -28.29 9.58
CA SER A 271 -5.02 -28.54 10.49
C SER A 271 -6.31 -27.91 9.96
N TYR A 272 -6.23 -26.69 9.44
CA TYR A 272 -7.34 -26.03 8.76
C TYR A 272 -7.84 -26.85 7.55
N ASP A 273 -6.94 -27.29 6.66
CA ASP A 273 -7.27 -28.13 5.50
C ASP A 273 -8.01 -29.42 5.91
N TRP A 274 -7.51 -30.10 6.94
CA TRP A 274 -8.16 -31.28 7.50
C TRP A 274 -9.58 -31.00 7.98
N ASN A 275 -9.80 -29.87 8.66
CA ASN A 275 -11.11 -29.50 9.17
C ASN A 275 -12.09 -29.12 8.04
N ILE A 276 -11.65 -28.38 7.02
CA ILE A 276 -12.48 -28.06 5.85
C ILE A 276 -12.87 -29.32 5.08
N LYS A 277 -11.93 -30.27 4.92
CA LYS A 277 -12.22 -31.59 4.37
C LYS A 277 -13.33 -32.29 5.15
N TRP A 278 -13.20 -32.36 6.48
CA TRP A 278 -14.19 -33.03 7.32
C TRP A 278 -15.57 -32.38 7.20
N ILE A 279 -15.63 -31.05 7.18
CA ILE A 279 -16.87 -30.29 6.98
C ILE A 279 -17.51 -30.67 5.64
N LYS A 280 -16.72 -30.74 4.56
CA LYS A 280 -17.22 -31.13 3.24
C LYS A 280 -17.74 -32.57 3.19
N GLU A 281 -17.07 -33.50 3.87
CA GLU A 281 -17.42 -34.93 3.89
C GLU A 281 -18.61 -35.24 4.82
N THR A 282 -19.02 -34.29 5.66
CA THR A 282 -20.06 -34.48 6.67
C THR A 282 -21.43 -34.01 6.17
N SER A 283 -22.33 -34.96 5.89
CA SER A 283 -23.62 -34.70 5.22
C SER A 283 -24.63 -33.83 5.99
N TRP A 284 -24.42 -33.60 7.28
CA TRP A 284 -25.30 -32.79 8.13
C TRP A 284 -24.69 -31.42 8.48
N VAL A 285 -23.50 -31.11 7.96
CA VAL A 285 -22.92 -29.76 8.00
C VAL A 285 -23.07 -29.14 6.60
N GLN A 286 -23.51 -27.89 6.56
CA GLN A 286 -23.75 -27.14 5.35
C GLN A 286 -22.88 -25.87 5.38
N PRO A 287 -21.76 -25.83 4.63
CA PRO A 287 -21.01 -24.60 4.49
C PRO A 287 -21.79 -23.60 3.61
N VAL A 288 -21.78 -22.33 4.00
CA VAL A 288 -22.51 -21.21 3.36
C VAL A 288 -21.69 -19.93 3.42
N HIS A 289 -21.99 -18.94 2.57
CA HIS A 289 -21.49 -17.57 2.75
C HIS A 289 -22.31 -16.81 3.81
N VAL A 290 -21.72 -15.82 4.47
CA VAL A 290 -22.47 -14.93 5.39
C VAL A 290 -23.55 -14.15 4.64
N CYS A 291 -23.27 -13.70 3.40
CA CYS A 291 -24.22 -12.93 2.59
C CYS A 291 -25.51 -13.73 2.28
N GLU A 292 -25.39 -15.03 2.07
CA GLU A 292 -26.53 -15.95 1.87
C GLU A 292 -27.39 -16.02 3.13
N VAL A 293 -26.75 -16.12 4.30
CA VAL A 293 -27.46 -16.18 5.58
C VAL A 293 -28.17 -14.86 5.88
N ALA A 294 -27.49 -13.73 5.66
CA ALA A 294 -28.09 -12.40 5.77
C ALA A 294 -29.28 -12.23 4.80
N ARG A 295 -29.18 -12.79 3.59
CA ARG A 295 -30.28 -12.80 2.62
C ARG A 295 -31.46 -13.63 3.11
N TRP A 296 -31.25 -14.91 3.37
CA TRP A 296 -32.32 -15.83 3.72
C TRP A 296 -33.03 -15.41 5.00
N TRP A 297 -32.28 -14.94 6.00
CA TRP A 297 -32.79 -14.75 7.36
C TRP A 297 -33.03 -13.28 7.72
N GLY A 298 -32.29 -12.38 7.09
CA GLY A 298 -32.46 -10.94 7.27
C GLY A 298 -33.49 -10.34 6.32
N VAL A 299 -33.29 -10.56 5.02
CA VAL A 299 -34.09 -9.94 3.95
C VAL A 299 -35.39 -10.72 3.69
N ASP A 300 -35.27 -12.02 3.43
CA ASP A 300 -36.40 -12.83 2.95
C ASP A 300 -37.33 -13.29 4.10
N ASN A 301 -36.87 -13.19 5.36
CA ASN A 301 -37.66 -13.53 6.53
C ASN A 301 -38.24 -12.25 7.20
N PRO A 302 -39.57 -12.02 7.13
CA PRO A 302 -40.20 -10.83 7.72
C PRO A 302 -40.18 -10.83 9.26
N SER A 303 -39.75 -11.92 9.90
CA SER A 303 -39.63 -12.06 11.35
C SER A 303 -38.19 -12.05 11.85
N CYS A 304 -37.24 -11.51 11.06
CA CYS A 304 -35.87 -11.27 11.51
C CYS A 304 -35.90 -10.45 12.82
N PRO A 305 -35.27 -10.92 13.90
CA PRO A 305 -35.27 -10.21 15.18
C PRO A 305 -34.46 -8.91 15.10
N GLU A 306 -34.82 -7.95 15.94
CA GLU A 306 -34.18 -6.63 16.01
C GLU A 306 -33.44 -6.45 17.33
N ILE A 307 -32.34 -5.71 17.28
CA ILE A 307 -31.58 -5.20 18.42
C ILE A 307 -31.57 -3.68 18.26
N SER A 308 -31.94 -2.94 19.30
CA SER A 308 -31.81 -1.49 19.28
C SER A 308 -30.34 -1.08 19.44
N TYR A 309 -29.96 0.03 18.83
CA TYR A 309 -28.63 0.61 19.03
C TYR A 309 -28.30 0.93 20.50
N ASP A 310 -29.32 1.23 21.30
CA ASP A 310 -29.19 1.49 22.74
C ASP A 310 -28.95 0.20 23.55
N GLU A 311 -29.19 -0.97 22.95
CA GLU A 311 -28.96 -2.27 23.58
C GLU A 311 -27.57 -2.83 23.25
N LEU A 312 -27.04 -2.58 22.04
CA LEU A 312 -25.68 -2.96 21.64
C LEU A 312 -24.82 -1.68 21.54
N VAL A 313 -24.39 -1.20 22.70
CA VAL A 313 -23.74 0.11 22.86
C VAL A 313 -22.25 0.06 22.53
N TYR A 314 -21.59 -1.05 22.86
CA TYR A 314 -20.17 -1.27 22.60
C TYR A 314 -19.90 -2.73 22.25
N ALA A 315 -19.02 -3.00 21.29
CA ALA A 315 -18.55 -4.36 21.02
C ALA A 315 -17.06 -4.41 20.70
N THR A 316 -16.49 -5.59 20.94
CA THR A 316 -15.20 -6.09 20.43
C THR A 316 -15.10 -7.57 20.83
N TYR A 317 -14.07 -8.28 20.37
CA TYR A 317 -13.80 -9.65 20.79
C TYR A 317 -13.27 -9.73 22.22
N GLN A 318 -13.41 -10.91 22.83
CA GLN A 318 -13.11 -11.13 24.24
C GLN A 318 -11.68 -10.70 24.62
N GLU A 319 -10.70 -11.12 23.82
CA GLU A 319 -9.29 -10.86 24.15
C GLU A 319 -8.97 -9.36 24.15
N LEU A 320 -9.39 -8.60 23.13
CA LEU A 320 -9.16 -7.15 23.10
C LEU A 320 -9.97 -6.39 24.16
N HIS A 321 -11.20 -6.84 24.47
CA HIS A 321 -11.95 -6.30 25.60
C HIS A 321 -11.14 -6.41 26.90
N ASP A 322 -10.53 -7.56 27.15
CA ASP A 322 -9.72 -7.78 28.35
C ASP A 322 -8.41 -6.98 28.31
N TRP A 323 -7.74 -6.94 27.15
CA TRP A 323 -6.45 -6.24 27.00
C TRP A 323 -6.55 -4.73 27.16
N THR A 324 -7.67 -4.16 26.72
CA THR A 324 -7.98 -2.74 26.84
C THR A 324 -8.51 -2.36 28.22
N GLY A 325 -8.74 -3.33 29.12
CA GLY A 325 -9.33 -3.06 30.44
C GLY A 325 -10.83 -2.76 30.40
N GLY A 326 -11.54 -3.34 29.42
CA GLY A 326 -12.99 -3.33 29.29
C GLY A 326 -13.54 -2.37 28.22
N THR A 327 -12.71 -1.49 27.67
CA THR A 327 -13.09 -0.62 26.54
C THR A 327 -11.85 -0.15 25.80
N TYR A 328 -11.94 -0.13 24.48
CA TYR A 328 -10.90 0.43 23.60
C TYR A 328 -10.63 1.92 23.87
N ASP A 329 -11.54 2.61 24.57
CA ASP A 329 -11.32 4.00 25.01
C ASP A 329 -10.01 4.15 25.76
N ASN A 330 -9.64 3.17 26.59
CA ASN A 330 -8.42 3.24 27.38
C ASN A 330 -7.15 3.28 26.52
N TRP A 331 -7.12 2.51 25.42
CA TRP A 331 -6.01 2.52 24.46
C TRP A 331 -6.03 3.79 23.62
N TYR A 332 -7.21 4.21 23.15
CA TYR A 332 -7.34 5.45 22.39
C TYR A 332 -6.96 6.69 23.23
N TYR A 333 -7.27 6.70 24.53
CA TYR A 333 -6.87 7.79 25.42
C TYR A 333 -5.35 7.90 25.59
N ASP A 334 -4.64 6.77 25.60
CA ASP A 334 -3.17 6.75 25.60
C ASP A 334 -2.61 7.31 24.28
N PHE A 335 -3.13 6.82 23.15
CA PHE A 335 -2.80 7.30 21.80
C PHE A 335 -2.95 8.80 21.64
N LYS A 336 -4.14 9.35 21.92
CA LYS A 336 -4.47 10.77 21.69
C LYS A 336 -3.83 11.74 22.69
N THR A 337 -3.02 11.24 23.62
CA THR A 337 -2.27 12.08 24.56
C THR A 337 -0.78 11.78 24.52
N THR A 338 -0.35 10.87 23.64
CA THR A 338 1.06 10.53 23.45
C THR A 338 1.69 11.52 22.48
N PRO A 339 2.70 12.29 22.91
CA PRO A 339 3.39 13.21 22.02
C PRO A 339 4.04 12.47 20.85
N ALA A 340 3.79 12.99 19.66
CA ALA A 340 4.44 12.65 18.42
C ALA A 340 5.93 13.01 18.44
N TYR A 341 6.74 12.24 17.75
CA TYR A 341 8.18 12.44 17.68
C TYR A 341 8.52 13.62 16.76
N GLU A 342 9.49 14.45 17.16
CA GLU A 342 9.98 15.65 16.45
C GLU A 342 8.95 16.75 16.13
N CYS A 343 7.67 16.58 16.45
CA CYS A 343 6.66 17.63 16.34
C CYS A 343 6.75 18.63 17.51
N SER A 344 6.52 19.91 17.22
CA SER A 344 6.59 20.99 18.21
C SER A 344 5.62 20.78 19.38
N THR A 345 6.03 21.19 20.59
CA THR A 345 5.40 20.70 21.84
C THR A 345 4.18 21.51 22.30
N TYR A 346 3.04 20.80 22.36
CA TYR A 346 1.84 20.91 23.23
C TYR A 346 0.60 21.66 22.72
N ASP A 347 -0.55 20.96 22.66
CA ASP A 347 -1.60 21.05 23.70
C ASP A 347 -2.86 20.16 23.56
N TYR A 348 -2.78 18.81 23.54
CA TYR A 348 -4.00 18.08 23.15
C TYR A 348 -4.54 17.03 24.10
N ASN A 349 -5.69 17.43 24.63
CA ASN A 349 -6.91 17.19 23.87
C ASN A 349 -7.87 18.39 23.93
N GLY A 350 -7.34 19.63 23.88
CA GLY A 350 -8.13 20.86 23.83
C GLY A 350 -8.29 21.48 22.42
N ASN A 351 -8.15 20.64 21.39
CA ASN A 351 -8.20 20.78 19.91
C ASN A 351 -8.03 22.16 19.20
N SER A 352 -6.83 22.72 19.20
CA SER A 352 -6.30 23.77 18.32
C SER A 352 -4.81 23.47 17.95
N ILE A 353 -4.43 22.16 17.97
CA ILE A 353 -3.22 21.41 17.51
C ILE A 353 -1.84 22.09 17.75
N PRO A 354 -0.93 21.68 18.68
CA PRO A 354 0.13 20.71 18.32
C PRO A 354 0.42 19.47 19.21
N GLY A 355 0.84 18.41 18.50
CA GLY A 355 2.00 17.60 18.86
C GLY A 355 1.73 16.17 19.34
N ASP A 356 0.49 15.67 19.41
CA ASP A 356 0.21 14.24 19.65
C ASP A 356 -0.38 13.53 18.42
N TYR A 357 -0.48 12.19 18.46
CA TYR A 357 -0.95 11.45 17.29
C TYR A 357 -2.39 11.78 16.88
N GLU A 358 -3.27 12.24 17.78
CA GLU A 358 -4.62 12.68 17.40
C GLU A 358 -4.58 14.00 16.64
N ASP A 359 -3.75 14.92 17.10
CA ASP A 359 -3.56 16.21 16.43
C ASP A 359 -3.05 16.08 15.00
N LEU A 360 -2.13 15.15 14.78
CA LEU A 360 -1.48 14.97 13.49
C LEU A 360 -2.49 14.57 12.40
N TRP A 361 -3.39 13.64 12.70
CA TRP A 361 -4.44 13.29 11.74
C TRP A 361 -5.54 14.37 11.71
N GLN A 362 -5.84 15.05 12.82
CA GLN A 362 -6.81 16.15 12.83
C GLN A 362 -6.33 17.33 11.98
N PHE A 363 -5.04 17.63 11.97
CA PHE A 363 -4.43 18.63 11.09
C PHE A 363 -4.73 18.29 9.63
N SER A 364 -4.33 17.10 9.18
CA SER A 364 -4.60 16.64 7.81
C SER A 364 -6.08 16.64 7.47
N TYR A 365 -6.93 16.15 8.38
CA TYR A 365 -8.38 16.12 8.21
C TYR A 365 -8.96 17.52 8.00
N ASN A 366 -8.59 18.50 8.83
CA ASN A 366 -9.08 19.87 8.73
C ASN A 366 -8.63 20.54 7.43
N GLU A 367 -7.37 20.34 7.02
CA GLU A 367 -6.85 20.83 5.76
C GLU A 367 -7.62 20.20 4.59
N LEU A 368 -7.80 18.88 4.58
CA LEU A 368 -8.46 18.14 3.50
C LEU A 368 -9.96 18.45 3.36
N LEU A 369 -10.65 18.77 4.45
CA LEU A 369 -12.04 19.23 4.38
C LEU A 369 -12.20 20.61 3.73
N SER A 370 -11.15 21.42 3.75
CA SER A 370 -11.20 22.80 3.28
C SER A 370 -10.90 22.97 1.78
N VAL A 371 -10.49 21.88 1.11
CA VAL A 371 -10.01 21.90 -0.28
C VAL A 371 -11.00 21.23 -1.23
N PRO A 372 -10.91 21.51 -2.55
CA PRO A 372 -11.78 20.87 -3.53
C PRO A 372 -11.53 19.35 -3.62
N ASP A 373 -12.60 18.57 -3.78
CA ASP A 373 -12.51 17.14 -4.09
C ASP A 373 -11.91 16.94 -5.50
N ASN A 374 -10.63 16.56 -5.53
CA ASN A 374 -9.88 16.26 -6.74
C ASN A 374 -8.89 15.11 -6.46
N PRO A 375 -8.25 14.52 -7.49
CA PRO A 375 -7.36 13.38 -7.30
C PRO A 375 -6.22 13.62 -6.29
N ILE A 376 -5.72 14.86 -6.17
CA ILE A 376 -4.67 15.19 -5.19
C ILE A 376 -5.25 15.20 -3.77
N ALA A 377 -6.44 15.79 -3.55
CA ALA A 377 -7.10 15.73 -2.24
C ALA A 377 -7.37 14.27 -1.83
N LYS A 378 -7.80 13.42 -2.77
CA LYS A 378 -8.00 11.99 -2.52
C LYS A 378 -6.71 11.29 -2.10
N LEU A 379 -5.55 11.60 -2.70
CA LEU A 379 -4.26 11.11 -2.22
C LEU A 379 -3.95 11.54 -0.79
N GLY A 380 -4.33 12.76 -0.41
CA GLY A 380 -4.21 13.22 0.97
C GLY A 380 -5.04 12.38 1.94
N TRP A 381 -6.28 12.07 1.58
CA TRP A 381 -7.12 11.14 2.35
C TRP A 381 -6.53 9.73 2.40
N VAL A 382 -6.05 9.18 1.28
CA VAL A 382 -5.38 7.86 1.26
C VAL A 382 -4.16 7.83 2.16
N THR A 383 -3.35 8.90 2.14
CA THR A 383 -2.14 9.02 2.97
C THR A 383 -2.49 9.10 4.45
N MET A 384 -3.38 10.02 4.83
CA MET A 384 -3.80 10.18 6.22
C MET A 384 -4.42 8.89 6.75
N MET A 385 -5.35 8.28 6.01
CA MET A 385 -6.00 7.05 6.44
C MET A 385 -5.01 5.89 6.51
N GLY A 386 -4.18 5.69 5.49
CA GLY A 386 -3.19 4.60 5.46
C GLY A 386 -2.20 4.67 6.64
N MET A 387 -1.87 5.89 7.09
CA MET A 387 -1.02 6.12 8.26
C MET A 387 -1.76 5.96 9.60
N LEU A 388 -3.09 5.78 9.60
CA LEU A 388 -3.89 5.44 10.78
C LEU A 388 -4.14 3.93 10.93
N TYR A 389 -3.41 3.11 10.18
CA TYR A 389 -3.47 1.66 10.26
C TYR A 389 -3.45 1.14 11.70
N GLU A 390 -4.43 0.29 12.05
CA GLU A 390 -4.65 -0.26 13.39
C GLU A 390 -4.53 0.79 14.50
N THR A 391 -5.28 1.89 14.36
CA THR A 391 -5.16 3.09 15.21
C THR A 391 -5.12 2.76 16.71
N ALA A 392 -4.13 3.30 17.42
CA ALA A 392 -3.97 3.17 18.87
C ALA A 392 -3.69 1.75 19.39
N TRP A 393 -3.12 0.86 18.56
CA TRP A 393 -2.74 -0.48 18.98
C TRP A 393 -1.58 -0.52 20.00
N HIS A 394 -1.63 -1.47 20.95
CA HIS A 394 -0.58 -1.70 21.94
C HIS A 394 0.09 -3.06 21.75
N SER A 395 1.27 -3.23 22.35
CA SER A 395 2.03 -4.49 22.41
C SER A 395 1.35 -5.65 23.18
N GLY A 396 0.04 -5.57 23.38
CA GLY A 396 -0.78 -6.51 24.13
C GLY A 396 -1.27 -5.95 25.47
N PRO A 397 -1.87 -6.79 26.33
CA PRO A 397 -2.47 -6.38 27.61
C PRO A 397 -1.47 -5.64 28.51
N GLY A 398 -1.78 -4.38 28.83
CA GLY A 398 -0.94 -3.50 29.64
C GLY A 398 0.40 -3.08 29.00
N GLY A 399 0.57 -3.36 27.70
CA GLY A 399 1.72 -2.93 26.92
C GLY A 399 1.70 -1.44 26.61
N GLU A 400 2.77 -0.96 25.98
CA GLU A 400 2.82 0.39 25.39
C GLU A 400 2.25 0.39 23.96
N LEU A 401 1.93 1.58 23.44
CA LEU A 401 1.66 1.81 22.03
C LEU A 401 2.76 1.14 21.18
N ILE A 402 2.32 0.34 20.23
CA ILE A 402 3.21 -0.53 19.45
C ILE A 402 4.17 0.30 18.58
N TYR A 403 5.43 -0.09 18.52
CA TYR A 403 6.47 0.71 17.87
C TYR A 403 6.21 0.95 16.38
N TRP A 404 5.71 -0.06 15.64
CA TRP A 404 5.41 0.09 14.22
C TRP A 404 4.20 1.01 14.01
N GLY A 405 3.28 1.08 14.97
CA GLY A 405 2.11 1.96 14.92
C GLY A 405 2.55 3.41 15.06
N LYS A 406 3.45 3.69 16.01
CA LYS A 406 4.08 5.00 16.17
C LYS A 406 4.75 5.50 14.89
N ASN A 407 5.50 4.61 14.21
CA ASN A 407 6.14 4.92 12.92
C ASN A 407 5.13 5.30 11.82
N LEU A 408 3.88 4.82 11.89
CA LEU A 408 2.84 5.16 10.93
C LEU A 408 2.08 6.42 11.37
N TRP A 409 1.57 6.44 12.60
CA TRP A 409 0.67 7.49 13.08
C TRP A 409 1.34 8.87 13.12
N ASN A 410 2.67 8.92 13.30
CA ASN A 410 3.44 10.17 13.21
C ASN A 410 3.31 10.84 11.82
N HIS A 411 3.04 10.06 10.77
CA HIS A 411 3.03 10.52 9.39
C HIS A 411 1.62 10.74 8.84
N SER A 412 0.57 10.56 9.66
CA SER A 412 -0.82 10.86 9.29
C SER A 412 -1.03 12.31 8.86
N ARG A 413 -0.16 13.19 9.35
CA ARG A 413 -0.08 14.62 9.08
C ARG A 413 0.34 15.00 7.65
N TYR A 414 0.99 14.10 6.91
CA TYR A 414 1.39 14.35 5.52
C TYR A 414 0.21 14.48 4.54
N GLY A 415 -1.02 14.16 4.97
CA GLY A 415 -2.23 14.54 4.22
C GLY A 415 -2.30 16.05 3.93
N GLY A 416 -1.72 16.90 4.80
CA GLY A 416 -1.64 18.35 4.60
C GLY A 416 -0.85 18.77 3.36
N LEU A 417 0.22 18.05 2.99
CA LEU A 417 0.99 18.31 1.77
C LEU A 417 0.13 18.16 0.51
N PHE A 418 -0.76 17.17 0.51
CA PHE A 418 -1.71 16.95 -0.56
C PHE A 418 -2.86 17.95 -0.55
N ALA A 419 -3.33 18.39 0.63
CA ALA A 419 -4.30 19.48 0.72
C ALA A 419 -3.75 20.79 0.12
N PHE A 420 -2.48 21.11 0.38
CA PHE A 420 -1.78 22.22 -0.27
C PHE A 420 -1.79 22.06 -1.81
N GLY A 421 -1.42 20.88 -2.30
CA GLY A 421 -1.44 20.55 -3.74
C GLY A 421 -2.83 20.68 -4.37
N ALA A 422 -3.88 20.21 -3.67
CA ALA A 422 -5.27 20.31 -4.11
C ALA A 422 -5.75 21.75 -4.18
N THR A 423 -5.33 22.59 -3.22
CA THR A 423 -5.59 24.03 -3.24
C THR A 423 -4.90 24.70 -4.42
N TRP A 424 -3.61 24.42 -4.64
CA TRP A 424 -2.87 24.92 -5.80
C TRP A 424 -3.56 24.57 -7.13
N LEU A 425 -4.00 23.32 -7.28
CA LEU A 425 -4.70 22.84 -8.48
C LEU A 425 -6.03 23.59 -8.74
N SER A 426 -6.63 24.22 -7.73
CA SER A 426 -7.87 25.00 -7.92
C SER A 426 -7.67 26.36 -8.60
N PHE A 427 -6.43 26.88 -8.62
CA PHE A 427 -6.11 28.19 -9.18
C PHE A 427 -4.89 28.21 -10.09
N HIS A 428 -4.22 27.07 -10.31
CA HIS A 428 -2.94 27.01 -11.03
C HIS A 428 -3.02 27.65 -12.43
N ASP A 429 -4.13 27.46 -13.15
CA ASP A 429 -4.38 27.99 -14.49
C ASP A 429 -4.45 29.52 -14.55
N THR A 430 -4.70 30.18 -13.41
CA THR A 430 -4.71 31.64 -13.28
C THR A 430 -3.32 32.25 -13.05
N LEU A 431 -2.31 31.42 -12.75
CA LEU A 431 -0.96 31.90 -12.46
C LEU A 431 -0.22 32.33 -13.73
N SER A 432 0.14 33.61 -13.79
CA SER A 432 0.96 34.19 -14.86
C SER A 432 2.46 34.29 -14.52
N ILE A 433 2.82 34.05 -13.26
CA ILE A 433 4.19 34.05 -12.75
C ILE A 433 4.43 32.81 -11.88
N ALA A 434 5.69 32.39 -11.76
CA ALA A 434 6.09 31.39 -10.77
C ALA A 434 6.17 32.02 -9.37
N ARG A 435 5.91 31.22 -8.34
CA ARG A 435 5.80 31.64 -6.94
C ARG A 435 6.55 30.70 -6.01
N THR A 436 6.79 31.17 -4.81
CA THR A 436 7.32 30.45 -3.67
C THR A 436 6.45 30.71 -2.46
N GLU A 437 6.33 29.72 -1.57
CA GLU A 437 5.61 29.88 -0.32
C GLU A 437 6.35 29.16 0.80
N SER A 438 6.24 29.68 2.02
CA SER A 438 6.82 29.04 3.21
C SER A 438 5.78 29.00 4.31
N LEU A 439 5.32 27.78 4.58
CA LEU A 439 4.27 27.45 5.52
C LEU A 439 4.61 26.13 6.21
N ASP A 440 3.97 25.87 7.34
CA ASP A 440 3.95 24.54 7.95
C ASP A 440 2.85 23.76 7.23
N ALA A 441 3.24 22.91 6.29
CA ALA A 441 2.32 22.24 5.36
C ALA A 441 1.95 20.83 5.84
N ASP A 442 2.71 20.27 6.78
CA ASP A 442 2.44 18.96 7.36
C ASP A 442 2.12 18.99 8.86
N GLY A 443 2.19 20.13 9.54
CA GLY A 443 1.69 20.31 10.89
C GLY A 443 2.66 19.91 12.01
N ASP A 444 3.94 19.73 11.71
CA ASP A 444 4.98 19.41 12.70
C ASP A 444 5.56 20.66 13.42
N GLY A 445 5.22 21.87 12.98
CA GLY A 445 5.75 23.13 13.50
C GLY A 445 7.04 23.61 12.84
N ILE A 446 7.56 22.85 11.88
CA ILE A 446 8.63 23.22 10.95
C ILE A 446 7.96 23.83 9.71
N LYS A 447 8.75 24.43 8.82
CA LYS A 447 8.21 25.06 7.62
C LYS A 447 8.79 24.38 6.40
N GLU A 448 7.89 24.02 5.50
CA GLU A 448 8.15 23.54 4.17
C GLU A 448 8.17 24.74 3.22
N TYR A 449 8.74 24.51 2.04
CA TYR A 449 8.93 25.53 1.02
C TYR A 449 8.36 25.04 -0.30
N ALA A 450 7.22 25.61 -0.69
CA ALA A 450 6.63 25.35 -1.99
C ALA A 450 7.28 26.22 -3.07
N ILE A 451 7.46 25.68 -4.27
CA ILE A 451 7.76 26.41 -5.50
C ILE A 451 6.81 25.93 -6.59
N TYR A 452 6.07 26.86 -7.20
CA TYR A 452 4.99 26.49 -8.11
C TYR A 452 4.70 27.53 -9.20
N ASN A 453 4.08 27.07 -10.29
CA ASN A 453 3.55 27.90 -11.37
C ASN A 453 2.23 27.28 -11.88
N SER A 454 1.81 27.58 -13.11
CA SER A 454 0.59 27.02 -13.71
C SER A 454 0.70 25.56 -14.19
N GLN A 455 1.86 24.92 -14.11
CA GLN A 455 2.13 23.59 -14.67
C GLN A 455 2.67 22.60 -13.64
N ILE A 456 3.45 23.05 -12.66
CA ILE A 456 4.08 22.19 -11.65
C ILE A 456 4.12 22.91 -10.29
N CYS A 457 3.99 22.13 -9.22
CA CYS A 457 4.16 22.54 -7.84
C CYS A 457 5.00 21.50 -7.10
N ALA A 458 6.04 21.94 -6.38
CA ALA A 458 6.88 21.07 -5.56
C ALA A 458 7.02 21.64 -4.16
N VAL A 459 6.91 20.80 -3.13
CA VAL A 459 6.99 21.21 -1.72
C VAL A 459 8.21 20.57 -1.08
N PHE A 460 9.16 21.39 -0.65
CA PHE A 460 10.46 20.99 -0.09
C PHE A 460 10.46 21.00 1.42
N ASP A 461 10.98 19.92 1.99
CA ASP A 461 11.33 19.80 3.39
C ASP A 461 12.79 20.26 3.60
N LYS A 462 13.08 20.82 4.79
CA LYS A 462 14.45 21.13 5.21
C LYS A 462 15.26 19.87 5.51
N ARG A 463 14.64 18.80 5.98
CA ARG A 463 15.25 17.48 6.17
C ARG A 463 15.50 16.84 4.80
N GLY A 464 16.77 16.54 4.52
CA GLY A 464 17.23 16.05 3.22
C GLY A 464 17.19 17.09 2.08
N GLY A 465 16.59 18.27 2.30
CA GLY A 465 16.47 19.32 1.29
C GLY A 465 15.71 18.84 0.04
N ARG A 466 14.77 17.92 0.20
CA ARG A 466 14.11 17.19 -0.90
C ARG A 466 12.66 17.65 -1.05
N ALA A 467 12.11 17.56 -2.26
CA ALA A 467 10.68 17.78 -2.43
C ALA A 467 9.91 16.51 -2.06
N LEU A 468 9.18 16.52 -0.94
CA LEU A 468 8.39 15.35 -0.51
C LEU A 468 7.23 15.08 -1.45
N VAL A 469 6.67 16.13 -2.05
CA VAL A 469 5.61 16.02 -3.04
C VAL A 469 5.89 16.88 -4.28
N VAL A 470 5.51 16.35 -5.44
CA VAL A 470 5.50 17.08 -6.71
C VAL A 470 4.18 16.82 -7.43
N PHE A 471 3.47 17.91 -7.72
CA PHE A 471 2.18 17.93 -8.40
C PHE A 471 2.29 18.55 -9.79
N THR A 472 1.43 18.13 -10.70
CA THR A 472 1.35 18.62 -12.08
C THR A 472 -0.02 19.26 -12.32
N GLY A 473 -0.09 20.21 -13.26
CA GLY A 473 -1.33 20.86 -13.67
C GLY A 473 -2.31 19.90 -14.34
N ASP A 474 -1.87 18.67 -14.64
CA ASP A 474 -2.67 17.56 -15.15
C ASP A 474 -3.45 16.80 -14.06
N SER A 475 -3.54 17.36 -12.85
CA SER A 475 -4.18 16.75 -11.67
C SER A 475 -3.50 15.48 -11.15
N ALA A 476 -2.18 15.35 -11.36
CA ALA A 476 -1.41 14.19 -10.94
C ALA A 476 -0.30 14.55 -9.95
N CYS A 477 -0.05 13.64 -9.00
CA CYS A 477 1.13 13.62 -8.15
C CYS A 477 2.17 12.66 -8.78
N VAL A 478 3.43 13.08 -8.89
CA VAL A 478 4.50 12.30 -9.54
C VAL A 478 5.63 11.89 -8.59
N VAL A 479 5.70 12.53 -7.42
CA VAL A 479 6.56 12.21 -6.27
C VAL A 479 5.68 12.46 -5.05
N GLY A 480 5.61 11.50 -4.12
CA GLY A 480 4.71 11.58 -2.97
C GLY A 480 4.30 10.23 -2.39
N ASN A 481 5.20 9.24 -2.38
CA ASN A 481 4.97 7.89 -1.85
C ASN A 481 4.93 7.88 -0.31
N LEU A 482 4.07 8.70 0.30
CA LEU A 482 4.04 8.97 1.75
C LEU A 482 3.02 8.10 2.51
N MET A 483 2.30 7.23 1.82
CA MET A 483 1.20 6.39 2.34
C MET A 483 1.62 4.99 2.81
N SER A 484 2.93 4.74 2.94
CA SER A 484 3.53 3.45 3.30
C SER A 484 4.44 3.59 4.54
N ASN A 485 4.95 2.47 5.04
CA ASN A 485 5.71 2.44 6.29
C ASN A 485 7.07 3.16 6.21
N TRP A 486 7.26 4.16 7.08
CA TRP A 486 8.45 5.01 7.17
C TRP A 486 9.66 4.39 7.89
N GLY A 487 9.49 3.25 8.55
CA GLY A 487 10.59 2.57 9.27
C GLY A 487 11.02 3.25 10.59
N GLY A 488 10.69 4.52 10.78
CA GLY A 488 10.88 5.29 12.01
C GLY A 488 9.77 6.34 12.18
N GLU A 489 9.81 7.10 13.28
CA GLU A 489 8.81 8.16 13.55
C GLU A 489 9.20 9.53 12.95
N GLY A 490 10.48 9.82 12.74
CA GLY A 490 10.92 11.14 12.24
C GLY A 490 10.93 11.24 10.71
N ASP A 491 11.17 12.45 10.20
CA ASP A 491 11.18 12.79 8.76
C ASP A 491 12.38 12.24 7.97
N TRP A 492 13.05 11.26 8.55
CA TRP A 492 14.11 10.55 7.89
C TRP A 492 13.53 9.69 6.78
N ASP A 493 14.29 9.58 5.69
CA ASP A 493 14.03 8.49 4.77
C ASP A 493 14.68 7.21 5.30
N ASP A 494 14.00 6.54 6.23
CA ASP A 494 14.40 5.26 6.81
C ASP A 494 13.59 4.07 6.23
N GLY A 495 12.46 4.36 5.56
CA GLY A 495 11.51 3.40 4.99
C GLY A 495 11.46 3.39 3.47
N GLY A 496 12.26 4.21 2.79
CA GLY A 496 12.26 4.30 1.34
C GLY A 496 11.31 5.37 0.80
N HIS A 497 11.32 6.57 1.37
CA HIS A 497 10.57 7.75 0.95
C HIS A 497 11.46 8.86 0.35
N PRO A 498 12.27 8.57 -0.69
CA PRO A 498 13.10 9.60 -1.29
C PRO A 498 12.23 10.58 -2.07
N GLY A 499 12.19 11.82 -1.59
CA GLY A 499 11.61 12.94 -2.33
C GLY A 499 12.42 13.28 -3.59
N LEU A 500 11.94 14.27 -4.36
CA LEU A 500 12.67 14.79 -5.51
C LEU A 500 13.95 15.51 -5.04
N PHE A 501 15.05 15.27 -5.76
CA PHE A 501 16.37 15.87 -5.48
C PHE A 501 16.94 15.49 -4.11
N HIS A 502 16.84 14.23 -3.74
CA HIS A 502 17.31 13.72 -2.46
C HIS A 502 18.79 13.29 -2.55
N ASP A 503 19.68 14.13 -2.01
CA ASP A 503 21.13 13.99 -2.25
C ASP A 503 21.79 12.96 -1.34
N VAL A 504 22.53 12.01 -1.91
CA VAL A 504 23.20 10.93 -1.17
C VAL A 504 24.22 11.46 -0.15
N GLN A 505 24.94 12.53 -0.47
CA GLN A 505 25.91 13.14 0.45
C GLN A 505 25.23 13.83 1.66
N ALA A 506 23.98 14.26 1.50
CA ALA A 506 23.23 15.07 2.46
C ALA A 506 21.89 14.43 2.83
N TYR A 507 21.81 13.08 2.76
CA TYR A 507 20.56 12.32 2.65
C TYR A 507 19.52 12.69 3.70
N ASN A 508 19.92 12.76 4.97
CA ASN A 508 19.05 13.23 6.05
C ASN A 508 19.68 14.47 6.74
N SER A 509 20.42 15.30 6.01
CA SER A 509 20.97 16.56 6.55
C SER A 509 19.89 17.62 6.70
N TRP A 510 20.14 18.64 7.52
CA TRP A 510 19.30 19.83 7.58
C TRP A 510 19.74 20.84 6.52
N PHE A 511 18.78 21.49 5.87
CA PHE A 511 19.01 22.57 4.90
C PHE A 511 18.46 23.90 5.40
N SER A 512 19.21 24.97 5.17
CA SER A 512 18.70 26.34 5.19
C SER A 512 18.14 26.69 3.83
N ILE A 513 16.87 27.11 3.79
CA ILE A 513 16.18 27.42 2.54
C ILE A 513 15.85 28.91 2.48
N THR A 514 16.24 29.56 1.38
CA THR A 514 15.82 30.93 1.07
C THR A 514 15.02 30.95 -0.23
N ALA A 515 13.99 31.80 -0.26
CA ALA A 515 13.08 31.90 -1.40
C ALA A 515 13.15 33.29 -2.04
N LYS A 516 13.07 33.34 -3.37
CA LYS A 516 13.06 34.59 -4.13
C LYS A 516 12.12 34.50 -5.34
N GLU A 517 11.31 35.53 -5.51
CA GLU A 517 10.42 35.68 -6.67
C GLU A 517 10.82 36.89 -7.52
N THR A 518 10.70 36.72 -8.84
CA THR A 518 10.72 37.80 -9.83
C THR A 518 9.56 37.59 -10.81
N LEU A 519 9.36 38.52 -11.75
CA LEU A 519 8.37 38.33 -12.82
C LEU A 519 8.72 37.15 -13.75
N ASP A 520 9.99 36.78 -13.82
CA ASP A 520 10.50 35.81 -14.79
C ASP A 520 10.77 34.43 -14.17
N MET A 521 10.87 34.32 -12.84
CA MET A 521 11.15 33.05 -12.15
C MET A 521 10.88 33.11 -10.64
N ALA A 522 10.67 31.92 -10.06
CA ALA A 522 10.79 31.62 -8.65
C ALA A 522 12.08 30.83 -8.39
N VAL A 523 12.65 31.01 -7.20
CA VAL A 523 13.91 30.37 -6.79
C VAL A 523 13.83 29.91 -5.35
N LEU A 524 14.28 28.68 -5.10
CA LEU A 524 14.70 28.21 -3.78
C LEU A 524 16.21 27.96 -3.79
N GLU A 525 16.94 28.54 -2.85
CA GLU A 525 18.35 28.22 -2.58
C GLU A 525 18.42 27.41 -1.30
N LEU A 526 18.86 26.16 -1.41
CA LEU A 526 18.97 25.18 -0.32
C LEU A 526 20.45 24.95 -0.03
N GLN A 527 20.90 25.39 1.14
CA GLN A 527 22.27 25.22 1.63
C GLN A 527 22.25 24.19 2.76
N GLU A 528 22.96 23.08 2.58
CA GLU A 528 23.16 22.11 3.64
C GLU A 528 23.84 22.78 4.86
N VAL A 529 23.38 22.45 6.07
CA VAL A 529 23.84 23.00 7.36
C VAL A 529 24.85 22.06 8.05
N TYR A 530 25.26 21.00 7.36
CA TYR A 530 26.25 20.03 7.82
C TYR A 530 27.63 20.65 7.69
N ASP A 531 28.19 21.17 8.78
CA ASP A 531 29.55 21.73 8.82
C ASP A 531 30.63 20.64 8.65
N ALA A 532 30.71 20.06 7.45
CA ALA A 532 31.60 18.96 7.12
C ALA A 532 33.05 19.40 7.33
N SER A 533 33.70 18.84 8.36
CA SER A 533 35.09 19.18 8.72
C SER A 533 35.35 20.65 9.09
N GLY A 534 34.32 21.43 9.44
CA GLY A 534 34.48 22.85 9.79
C GLY A 534 34.57 23.80 8.59
N ASP A 535 34.22 23.35 7.38
CA ASP A 535 34.31 24.12 6.14
C ASP A 535 33.05 23.95 5.27
N SER A 536 32.09 24.84 5.46
CA SER A 536 30.82 24.86 4.72
C SER A 536 30.94 25.12 3.22
N SER A 537 32.16 25.31 2.69
CA SER A 537 32.39 25.42 1.25
C SER A 537 32.40 24.07 0.51
N TRP A 538 32.34 22.94 1.23
CA TRP A 538 32.24 21.61 0.62
C TRP A 538 30.82 21.05 0.62
N ASP A 539 29.93 21.65 1.40
CA ASP A 539 28.55 21.24 1.62
C ASP A 539 27.73 21.27 0.33
N VAL A 540 26.68 20.44 0.28
CA VAL A 540 25.77 20.45 -0.86
C VAL A 540 24.97 21.75 -0.86
N HIS A 541 25.07 22.48 -1.96
CA HIS A 541 24.24 23.64 -2.25
C HIS A 541 23.49 23.41 -3.55
N LYS A 542 22.16 23.57 -3.51
CA LYS A 542 21.33 23.47 -4.71
C LYS A 542 20.40 24.65 -4.84
N LYS A 543 20.30 25.15 -6.06
CA LYS A 543 19.41 26.24 -6.44
C LYS A 543 18.36 25.71 -7.40
N ILE A 544 17.13 25.68 -6.93
CA ILE A 544 15.97 25.24 -7.69
C ILE A 544 15.30 26.46 -8.31
N VAL A 545 15.11 26.44 -9.63
CA VAL A 545 14.50 27.54 -10.39
C VAL A 545 13.28 27.02 -11.14
N LEU A 546 12.19 27.78 -11.04
CA LEU A 546 10.96 27.56 -11.80
C LEU A 546 10.59 28.81 -12.59
N LYS A 547 10.38 28.68 -13.90
CA LYS A 547 9.91 29.78 -14.77
C LYS A 547 8.39 29.73 -14.94
N PRO A 548 7.71 30.85 -15.21
CA PRO A 548 6.28 30.88 -15.49
C PRO A 548 5.87 29.93 -16.64
N GLY A 549 4.82 29.14 -16.42
CA GLY A 549 4.23 28.26 -17.45
C GLY A 549 5.12 27.12 -17.94
N LYS A 550 6.18 26.77 -17.20
CA LYS A 550 7.09 25.67 -17.56
C LYS A 550 6.81 24.41 -16.72
N PRO A 551 6.71 23.23 -17.35
CA PRO A 551 6.45 21.96 -16.65
C PRO A 551 7.74 21.32 -16.09
N TYR A 552 8.78 22.11 -15.84
CA TYR A 552 10.06 21.61 -15.36
C TYR A 552 10.72 22.51 -14.32
N LEU A 553 11.43 21.88 -13.38
CA LEU A 553 12.33 22.53 -12.43
C LEU A 553 13.76 22.47 -12.98
N THR A 554 14.53 23.54 -12.79
CA THR A 554 15.98 23.53 -13.04
C THR A 554 16.70 23.49 -11.70
N ALA A 555 17.58 22.50 -11.51
CA ALA A 555 18.41 22.40 -10.32
C ALA A 555 19.88 22.67 -10.70
N TYR A 556 20.43 23.76 -10.17
CA TYR A 556 21.86 24.05 -10.24
C TYR A 556 22.52 23.52 -8.97
N TYR A 557 23.48 22.62 -9.12
CA TYR A 557 24.23 22.05 -8.01
C TYR A 557 25.59 22.70 -7.87
N TYR A 558 26.02 22.80 -6.62
CA TYR A 558 27.39 23.01 -6.18
C TYR A 558 27.66 21.97 -5.09
N SER A 559 28.61 21.07 -5.32
CA SER A 559 29.04 20.10 -4.31
C SER A 559 30.55 19.97 -4.30
N GLY A 560 31.14 19.99 -3.10
CA GLY A 560 32.56 19.67 -2.93
C GLY A 560 32.88 18.19 -3.15
N PHE A 561 31.86 17.33 -3.20
CA PHE A 561 31.99 15.88 -3.32
C PHE A 561 31.31 15.36 -4.57
N THR A 562 31.63 14.13 -4.96
CA THR A 562 30.81 13.41 -5.93
C THR A 562 29.43 13.22 -5.35
N ASN A 563 28.41 13.78 -6.00
CA ASN A 563 27.03 13.73 -5.53
C ASN A 563 26.15 12.92 -6.49
N TRP A 564 25.17 12.25 -5.89
CA TRP A 564 24.07 11.57 -6.56
C TRP A 564 22.79 12.09 -5.96
N THR A 565 21.81 12.38 -6.80
CA THR A 565 20.50 12.83 -6.35
C THR A 565 19.45 11.81 -6.73
N LYS A 566 18.68 11.35 -5.73
CA LYS A 566 17.67 10.31 -5.84
C LYS A 566 16.27 10.89 -5.96
N SER A 567 15.35 10.07 -6.47
CA SER A 567 13.91 10.35 -6.43
C SER A 567 13.10 9.07 -6.48
N GLY A 568 12.04 9.01 -5.66
CA GLY A 568 10.95 8.05 -5.80
C GLY A 568 9.90 8.60 -6.77
N LEU A 569 9.80 8.01 -7.96
CA LEU A 569 8.88 8.45 -9.00
C LEU A 569 7.66 7.54 -9.09
N THR A 570 6.47 8.15 -9.05
CA THR A 570 5.20 7.46 -9.32
C THR A 570 4.31 8.38 -10.14
N PRO A 571 4.55 8.52 -11.46
CA PRO A 571 3.72 9.35 -12.32
C PRO A 571 2.23 8.97 -12.18
N ASP A 572 1.42 9.93 -11.74
CA ASP A 572 0.01 9.73 -11.41
C ASP A 572 -0.22 8.65 -10.35
N LEU A 573 0.36 8.90 -9.17
CA LEU A 573 0.25 8.07 -7.99
C LEU A 573 -1.20 7.67 -7.65
N TYR A 574 -2.18 8.58 -7.82
CA TYR A 574 -3.57 8.25 -7.53
C TYR A 574 -4.12 7.16 -8.45
N ASN A 575 -3.83 7.27 -9.75
CA ASN A 575 -4.21 6.26 -10.72
C ASN A 575 -3.55 4.90 -10.41
N VAL A 576 -2.27 4.90 -10.03
CA VAL A 576 -1.53 3.70 -9.63
C VAL A 576 -2.14 3.03 -8.40
N LEU A 577 -2.42 3.76 -7.32
CA LEU A 577 -3.04 3.17 -6.13
C LEU A 577 -4.43 2.60 -6.45
N LEU A 578 -5.20 3.29 -7.28
CA LEU A 578 -6.54 2.86 -7.64
C LEU A 578 -6.55 1.57 -8.48
N LYS A 579 -5.59 1.38 -9.39
CA LYS A 579 -5.66 0.36 -10.46
C LYS A 579 -4.50 -0.63 -10.50
N GLY A 580 -3.54 -0.49 -9.59
CA GLY A 580 -2.30 -1.27 -9.59
C GLY A 580 -1.23 -0.71 -10.51
N TYR A 581 -0.09 -1.41 -10.55
CA TYR A 581 1.10 -0.98 -11.26
C TYR A 581 0.86 -0.84 -12.77
N ASN A 582 1.14 0.34 -13.34
CA ASN A 582 0.98 0.61 -14.76
C ASN A 582 2.02 1.59 -15.33
N LEU A 583 3.20 1.61 -14.73
CA LEU A 583 4.28 2.50 -15.14
C LEU A 583 5.12 1.90 -16.28
N GLU A 584 5.67 2.78 -17.10
CA GLU A 584 6.59 2.47 -18.19
C GLU A 584 7.85 3.31 -18.05
N PHE A 585 9.00 2.65 -18.06
CA PHE A 585 10.28 3.33 -18.16
C PHE A 585 10.42 3.97 -19.53
N ILE A 586 10.77 5.26 -19.57
CA ILE A 586 10.95 6.02 -20.80
C ILE A 586 12.31 6.71 -20.80
N THR A 587 12.93 6.78 -21.97
CA THR A 587 14.18 7.51 -22.20
C THR A 587 14.21 8.03 -23.64
N GLY A 588 14.95 9.11 -23.87
CA GLY A 588 15.08 9.70 -25.19
C GLY A 588 15.95 10.95 -25.19
N ILE A 589 15.88 11.67 -26.31
CA ILE A 589 16.44 13.00 -26.47
C ILE A 589 15.33 13.98 -26.84
N THR A 590 15.34 15.17 -26.24
CA THR A 590 14.37 16.23 -26.58
C THR A 590 14.70 16.86 -27.93
N ASP A 591 13.76 17.62 -28.51
CA ASP A 591 14.01 18.35 -29.77
C ASP A 591 15.12 19.41 -29.59
N SER A 592 15.24 19.97 -28.38
CA SER A 592 16.34 20.88 -28.05
C SER A 592 17.67 20.18 -27.79
N GLY A 593 17.73 18.85 -27.72
CA GLY A 593 18.96 18.07 -27.63
C GLY A 593 19.40 17.70 -26.21
N TRP A 594 18.46 17.56 -25.27
CA TRP A 594 18.73 17.08 -23.91
C TRP A 594 18.36 15.62 -23.77
N THR A 595 19.21 14.81 -23.16
CA THR A 595 18.87 13.43 -22.81
C THR A 595 17.90 13.44 -21.64
N TYR A 596 16.92 12.54 -21.65
CA TYR A 596 15.99 12.35 -20.55
C TYR A 596 15.78 10.88 -20.22
N ALA A 597 15.48 10.59 -18.96
CA ALA A 597 15.07 9.27 -18.51
C ALA A 597 14.17 9.35 -17.26
N GLY A 598 13.24 8.41 -17.13
CA GLY A 598 12.32 8.33 -16.01
C GLY A 598 11.12 7.45 -16.32
N TRP A 599 9.95 7.84 -15.84
CA TRP A 599 8.76 6.99 -15.91
C TRP A 599 7.55 7.74 -16.47
N MET A 600 6.65 6.98 -17.09
CA MET A 600 5.36 7.43 -17.58
C MET A 600 4.25 6.51 -17.08
N ASN A 601 3.11 7.08 -16.70
CA ASN A 601 1.89 6.31 -16.51
C ASN A 601 1.30 5.93 -17.88
N ARG A 602 1.16 4.62 -18.16
CA ARG A 602 0.67 4.14 -19.47
C ARG A 602 -0.76 4.57 -19.77
N GLU A 603 -1.59 4.74 -18.74
CA GLU A 603 -2.99 5.10 -18.92
C GLU A 603 -3.16 6.60 -19.10
N THR A 604 -2.52 7.40 -18.25
CA THR A 604 -2.77 8.85 -18.21
C THR A 604 -1.78 9.65 -19.04
N GLY A 605 -0.64 9.07 -19.42
CA GLY A 605 0.41 9.70 -20.20
C GLY A 605 1.22 10.76 -19.43
N VAL A 606 1.00 10.88 -18.12
CA VAL A 606 1.78 11.74 -17.22
C VAL A 606 3.19 11.17 -17.09
N LYS A 607 4.19 12.02 -17.24
CA LYS A 607 5.61 11.67 -17.15
C LYS A 607 6.26 12.33 -15.95
N ALA A 608 7.31 11.70 -15.44
CA ALA A 608 8.26 12.25 -14.49
C ALA A 608 9.66 11.82 -14.90
N VAL A 609 10.47 12.76 -15.37
CA VAL A 609 11.79 12.45 -15.95
C VAL A 609 12.85 13.45 -15.52
N TYR A 610 14.07 12.95 -15.33
CA TYR A 610 15.26 13.79 -15.29
C TYR A 610 15.69 14.12 -16.72
N LEU A 611 16.25 15.32 -16.91
CA LEU A 611 16.97 15.70 -18.12
C LEU A 611 18.35 16.25 -17.78
N TRP A 612 19.34 15.91 -18.60
CA TRP A 612 20.72 16.35 -18.43
C TRP A 612 21.43 16.52 -19.78
N GLY A 613 22.54 17.25 -19.75
CA GLY A 613 23.38 17.39 -20.92
C GLY A 613 24.24 16.14 -21.08
N SER A 614 24.02 15.38 -22.15
CA SER A 614 24.86 14.23 -22.48
C SER A 614 26.34 14.63 -22.61
N GLY A 615 27.24 13.69 -22.30
CA GLY A 615 28.69 13.89 -22.37
C GLY A 615 29.26 14.80 -21.27
N GLN A 616 28.44 15.24 -20.30
CA GLN A 616 28.90 16.05 -19.15
C GLN A 616 29.40 15.20 -17.97
N GLY A 617 29.40 13.87 -18.11
CA GLY A 617 29.83 12.94 -17.07
C GLY A 617 28.75 12.60 -16.04
N LEU A 618 27.55 13.15 -16.17
CA LEU A 618 26.38 12.71 -15.39
C LEU A 618 25.92 11.34 -15.88
N VAL A 619 25.57 10.48 -14.93
CA VAL A 619 25.06 9.14 -15.18
C VAL A 619 23.69 9.01 -14.53
N TYR A 620 22.76 8.38 -15.23
CA TYR A 620 21.43 8.05 -14.75
C TYR A 620 21.33 6.56 -14.44
N HIS A 621 20.76 6.21 -13.28
CA HIS A 621 20.43 4.84 -12.94
C HIS A 621 18.93 4.70 -12.65
N ASN A 622 18.35 3.61 -13.14
CA ASN A 622 17.08 3.09 -12.69
C ASN A 622 17.35 1.98 -11.66
N LEU A 623 17.08 2.26 -10.39
CA LEU A 623 17.40 1.38 -9.26
C LEU A 623 16.23 0.43 -8.92
N GLY A 624 15.06 0.65 -9.51
CA GLY A 624 13.92 -0.25 -9.46
C GLY A 624 12.88 0.08 -8.39
N ARG A 625 11.89 -0.81 -8.31
CA ARG A 625 10.66 -0.63 -7.54
C ARG A 625 10.91 -0.68 -6.03
N MET A 626 10.36 0.28 -5.31
CA MET A 626 10.43 0.39 -3.86
C MET A 626 9.16 -0.15 -3.20
N PHE A 627 9.31 -0.70 -1.99
CA PHE A 627 8.20 -1.17 -1.16
C PHE A 627 7.29 -0.07 -0.65
N SER A 628 7.72 1.17 -0.77
CA SER A 628 6.98 2.36 -0.38
C SER A 628 6.01 2.88 -1.44
N GLY A 629 5.97 2.30 -2.64
CA GLY A 629 5.06 2.74 -3.71
C GLY A 629 5.68 3.67 -4.77
N ALA A 630 6.99 3.58 -5.01
CA ALA A 630 7.70 4.39 -6.01
C ALA A 630 8.79 3.65 -6.78
N GLU A 631 9.11 4.12 -7.98
CA GLU A 631 10.28 3.68 -8.75
C GLU A 631 11.49 4.53 -8.35
N LEU A 632 12.54 3.90 -7.83
CA LEU A 632 13.75 4.59 -7.42
C LEU A 632 14.65 4.87 -8.61
N VAL A 633 15.00 6.14 -8.78
CA VAL A 633 15.97 6.58 -9.79
C VAL A 633 17.02 7.47 -9.16
N GLU A 634 18.19 7.56 -9.78
CA GLU A 634 19.21 8.54 -9.41
C GLU A 634 19.93 9.12 -10.63
N ILE A 635 20.44 10.34 -10.47
CA ILE A 635 21.31 10.99 -11.45
C ILE A 635 22.46 11.70 -10.73
N GLY A 636 23.67 11.59 -11.26
CA GLY A 636 24.85 12.22 -10.65
C GLY A 636 26.16 11.60 -11.10
N GLY A 637 27.09 11.44 -10.14
CA GLY A 637 28.40 10.81 -10.38
C GLY A 637 29.56 11.79 -10.56
N ILE A 638 29.32 13.09 -10.43
CA ILE A 638 30.35 14.14 -10.53
C ILE A 638 30.36 15.07 -9.31
N TYR A 639 31.47 15.79 -9.14
CA TYR A 639 31.63 16.86 -8.14
C TYR A 639 31.70 18.23 -8.85
N GLY A 640 31.49 19.31 -8.09
CA GLY A 640 31.51 20.68 -8.60
C GLY A 640 30.16 21.15 -9.12
N ASP A 641 30.20 22.00 -10.15
CA ASP A 641 29.03 22.69 -10.67
C ASP A 641 28.39 21.89 -11.81
N TYR A 642 27.10 21.60 -11.69
CA TYR A 642 26.35 20.94 -12.76
C TYR A 642 24.87 21.34 -12.73
N THR A 643 24.16 21.03 -13.81
CA THR A 643 22.74 21.34 -13.96
C THR A 643 21.97 20.10 -14.35
N ILE A 644 20.86 19.86 -13.67
CA ILE A 644 19.86 18.87 -14.06
C ILE A 644 18.50 19.54 -14.13
N PHE A 645 17.61 18.98 -14.94
CA PHE A 645 16.22 19.38 -15.01
C PHE A 645 15.34 18.23 -14.56
N PHE A 646 14.18 18.56 -14.01
CA PHE A 646 13.13 17.58 -13.73
C PHE A 646 11.85 18.05 -14.40
N TYR A 647 11.36 17.28 -15.38
CA TYR A 647 10.10 17.52 -16.07
C TYR A 647 9.00 16.66 -15.46
N ALA A 648 7.83 17.25 -15.25
CA ALA A 648 6.64 16.53 -14.84
C ALA A 648 5.38 17.07 -15.51
N GLY A 649 4.53 16.16 -15.99
CA GLY A 649 3.26 16.47 -16.64
C GLY A 649 3.03 15.68 -17.92
N LYS A 650 1.98 16.04 -18.65
CA LYS A 650 1.67 15.51 -19.98
C LYS A 650 2.41 16.27 -21.08
N GLY A 651 2.68 15.57 -22.17
CA GLY A 651 3.41 16.09 -23.33
C GLY A 651 4.80 15.47 -23.45
N GLU A 652 5.60 16.01 -24.37
CA GLU A 652 6.98 15.59 -24.55
C GLU A 652 7.91 16.36 -23.60
N PRO A 653 8.87 15.70 -22.95
CA PRO A 653 9.88 16.37 -22.15
C PRO A 653 10.64 17.40 -23.00
N GLU A 654 10.74 18.64 -22.51
CA GLU A 654 11.43 19.72 -23.23
C GLU A 654 11.89 20.84 -22.29
N VAL A 655 13.00 21.50 -22.66
CA VAL A 655 13.56 22.67 -21.96
C VAL A 655 13.87 23.81 -22.94
N ASP A 656 13.87 25.06 -22.45
CA ASP A 656 14.00 26.25 -23.29
C ASP A 656 15.45 26.65 -23.59
N SER A 657 16.33 25.67 -23.77
CA SER A 657 17.74 25.88 -24.06
C SER A 657 18.28 24.76 -24.93
N ALA A 658 19.15 25.09 -25.88
CA ALA A 658 19.82 24.07 -26.68
C ALA A 658 20.69 23.17 -25.80
N GLY A 659 20.51 21.87 -25.93
CA GLY A 659 21.31 20.82 -25.32
C GLY A 659 22.43 20.35 -26.24
N PRO A 660 23.29 19.46 -25.74
CA PRO A 660 24.49 19.00 -26.45
C PRO A 660 24.22 18.01 -27.59
N GLY A 661 23.03 17.44 -27.69
CA GLY A 661 22.75 16.31 -28.58
C GLY A 661 22.93 14.97 -27.87
N ASP A 662 23.14 13.90 -28.63
CA ASP A 662 23.38 12.57 -28.08
C ASP A 662 24.88 12.26 -28.04
N LEU A 663 25.44 12.17 -26.84
CA LEU A 663 26.86 11.93 -26.57
C LEU A 663 27.08 10.85 -25.49
N ASP A 664 26.01 10.30 -24.94
CA ASP A 664 26.08 9.23 -23.94
C ASP A 664 25.88 7.89 -24.64
N GLY A 665 26.38 6.81 -24.06
CA GLY A 665 26.08 5.47 -24.56
C GLY A 665 24.67 5.02 -24.17
N PRO A 666 24.22 3.86 -24.69
CA PRO A 666 22.89 3.34 -24.38
C PRO A 666 22.63 3.18 -22.89
N ILE A 667 21.40 3.47 -22.46
CA ILE A 667 20.95 3.22 -21.09
C ILE A 667 20.60 1.74 -20.95
N ILE A 668 21.16 1.12 -19.92
CA ILE A 668 20.98 -0.28 -19.56
C ILE A 668 20.17 -0.31 -18.26
N TYR A 669 19.12 -1.13 -18.21
CA TYR A 669 18.24 -1.24 -17.04
C TYR A 669 17.57 -2.61 -16.95
N GLY A 670 17.05 -2.93 -15.77
CA GLY A 670 16.31 -4.19 -15.56
C GLY A 670 17.17 -5.44 -15.73
N THR A 671 18.47 -5.34 -15.47
CA THR A 671 19.40 -6.48 -15.57
C THR A 671 19.04 -7.55 -14.54
N ALA A 672 18.75 -8.75 -15.02
CA ALA A 672 18.42 -9.92 -14.21
C ALA A 672 19.20 -11.14 -14.71
N PHE A 673 19.44 -12.11 -13.83
CA PHE A 673 20.08 -13.36 -14.21
C PHE A 673 19.52 -14.56 -13.45
N TYR A 674 19.50 -15.72 -14.11
CA TYR A 674 18.92 -16.95 -13.58
C TYR A 674 19.77 -18.18 -13.97
N PRO A 675 20.01 -19.13 -13.04
CA PRO A 675 19.68 -19.07 -11.60
C PRO A 675 20.53 -18.03 -10.86
N SER A 676 19.95 -17.40 -9.83
CA SER A 676 20.62 -16.37 -9.03
C SER A 676 21.53 -16.93 -7.92
N HIS A 677 21.53 -18.25 -7.72
CA HIS A 677 22.32 -18.98 -6.72
C HIS A 677 22.55 -20.44 -7.14
N SER A 678 23.51 -21.13 -6.46
CA SER A 678 23.84 -22.57 -6.55
C SER A 678 23.53 -23.24 -7.88
N ILE A 679 24.52 -23.25 -8.75
CA ILE A 679 24.43 -23.70 -10.13
C ILE A 679 24.94 -25.14 -10.18
N LEU A 680 24.20 -26.06 -10.78
CA LEU A 680 24.77 -27.37 -11.08
C LEU A 680 25.84 -27.21 -12.18
N PRO A 681 26.91 -28.04 -12.21
CA PRO A 681 27.94 -27.94 -13.25
C PRO A 681 27.44 -28.05 -14.70
N GLU A 682 26.18 -28.45 -14.89
CA GLU A 682 25.46 -28.52 -16.15
C GLU A 682 24.56 -27.32 -16.47
N ASP A 683 24.28 -26.43 -15.52
CA ASP A 683 23.35 -25.32 -15.68
C ASP A 683 24.03 -24.10 -16.34
N SER A 684 23.36 -23.50 -17.31
CA SER A 684 23.76 -22.22 -17.89
C SER A 684 23.08 -21.07 -17.17
N VAL A 685 23.76 -19.93 -17.03
CA VAL A 685 23.14 -18.71 -16.46
C VAL A 685 22.60 -17.85 -17.59
N LEU A 686 21.28 -17.72 -17.65
CA LEU A 686 20.61 -16.75 -18.50
C LEU A 686 20.80 -15.36 -17.88
N VAL A 687 21.38 -14.43 -18.64
CA VAL A 687 21.44 -13.01 -18.29
C VAL A 687 20.55 -12.26 -19.25
N GLU A 688 19.68 -11.42 -18.71
CA GLU A 688 18.75 -10.59 -19.47
C GLU A 688 18.86 -9.14 -19.03
N THR A 689 18.66 -8.20 -19.96
CA THR A 689 18.67 -6.77 -19.69
C THR A 689 17.79 -6.04 -20.70
N HIS A 690 17.41 -4.81 -20.38
CA HIS A 690 16.88 -3.87 -21.36
C HIS A 690 17.92 -2.83 -21.75
N VAL A 691 17.96 -2.46 -23.03
CA VAL A 691 18.88 -1.46 -23.58
C VAL A 691 18.11 -0.52 -24.51
N LEU A 692 18.20 0.77 -24.23
CA LEU A 692 17.57 1.84 -25.02
C LEU A 692 18.56 2.96 -25.29
N ASP A 693 18.47 3.54 -26.48
CA ASP A 693 19.30 4.66 -26.90
C ASP A 693 18.55 5.55 -27.91
N PRO A 694 18.58 6.89 -27.79
CA PRO A 694 17.89 7.79 -28.72
C PRO A 694 18.41 7.70 -30.16
N SER A 695 19.71 7.45 -30.35
CA SER A 695 20.34 7.26 -31.66
C SER A 695 20.30 5.82 -32.15
N GLY A 696 19.78 4.90 -31.32
CA GLY A 696 19.58 3.49 -31.62
C GLY A 696 20.79 2.62 -31.27
N VAL A 697 20.53 1.39 -30.84
CA VAL A 697 21.55 0.46 -30.32
C VAL A 697 22.22 -0.32 -31.45
N SER A 698 23.56 -0.28 -31.50
CA SER A 698 24.37 -0.98 -32.50
C SER A 698 25.03 -2.26 -31.97
N LEU A 699 25.33 -2.33 -30.68
CA LEU A 699 25.98 -3.47 -30.02
C LEU A 699 25.42 -3.70 -28.61
N VAL A 700 25.22 -4.97 -28.25
CA VAL A 700 25.00 -5.43 -26.87
C VAL A 700 25.79 -6.72 -26.66
N GLU A 701 26.72 -6.71 -25.71
CA GLU A 701 27.58 -7.84 -25.38
C GLU A 701 27.57 -8.13 -23.87
N LEU A 702 27.39 -9.40 -23.53
CA LEU A 702 27.63 -9.91 -22.18
C LEU A 702 29.11 -10.26 -22.03
N TRP A 703 29.80 -9.57 -21.13
CA TRP A 703 31.19 -9.82 -20.80
C TRP A 703 31.24 -10.60 -19.48
N TYR A 704 31.92 -11.75 -19.44
CA TYR A 704 32.05 -12.57 -18.23
C TYR A 704 33.45 -13.14 -18.04
N GLY A 705 33.86 -13.35 -16.80
CA GLY A 705 35.11 -13.97 -16.39
C GLY A 705 34.87 -15.02 -15.31
N VAL A 706 35.76 -16.02 -15.22
CA VAL A 706 35.67 -17.14 -14.27
C VAL A 706 36.91 -17.13 -13.38
N ASN A 707 36.78 -17.14 -12.05
CA ASN A 707 37.89 -17.12 -11.09
C ASN A 707 38.96 -16.04 -11.37
N ASP A 708 38.53 -14.81 -11.65
CA ASP A 708 39.41 -13.67 -12.01
C ASP A 708 40.29 -13.90 -13.26
N LEU A 709 39.93 -14.84 -14.14
CA LEU A 709 40.57 -15.07 -15.44
C LEU A 709 40.16 -14.00 -16.48
N PRO A 710 40.86 -13.92 -17.64
CA PRO A 710 40.51 -12.98 -18.70
C PRO A 710 39.05 -13.10 -19.14
N TRP A 711 38.42 -11.95 -19.32
CA TRP A 711 37.00 -11.86 -19.66
C TRP A 711 36.75 -12.26 -21.12
N SER A 712 35.66 -12.99 -21.34
CA SER A 712 35.12 -13.37 -22.65
C SER A 712 33.85 -12.59 -22.93
N SER A 713 33.56 -12.29 -24.21
CA SER A 713 32.30 -11.65 -24.61
C SER A 713 31.38 -12.60 -25.38
N ILE A 714 30.08 -12.45 -25.15
CA ILE A 714 29.00 -13.14 -25.85
C ILE A 714 28.06 -12.05 -26.39
N PRO A 715 27.82 -11.96 -27.72
CA PRO A 715 26.77 -11.09 -28.24
C PRO A 715 25.40 -11.47 -27.67
N MET A 716 24.65 -10.50 -27.18
CA MET A 716 23.31 -10.77 -26.66
C MET A 716 22.29 -10.78 -27.80
N GLU A 717 21.37 -11.74 -27.76
CA GLU A 717 20.26 -11.85 -28.70
C GLU A 717 19.14 -10.89 -28.27
N ARG A 718 18.57 -10.16 -29.24
CA ARG A 718 17.44 -9.27 -28.99
C ARG A 718 16.13 -10.06 -29.02
N ASP A 719 15.26 -9.81 -28.05
CA ASP A 719 13.94 -10.42 -27.98
C ASP A 719 13.08 -10.02 -29.19
N ALA A 720 12.29 -10.96 -29.70
CA ALA A 720 11.48 -10.77 -30.90
C ALA A 720 10.19 -9.98 -30.63
N THR A 721 9.75 -9.90 -29.38
CA THR A 721 8.50 -9.27 -28.94
C THR A 721 8.74 -7.98 -28.18
N ASP A 722 9.89 -7.84 -27.53
CA ASP A 722 10.34 -6.63 -26.87
C ASP A 722 11.67 -6.15 -27.49
N SER A 723 11.62 -5.09 -28.29
CA SER A 723 12.81 -4.54 -28.96
C SER A 723 13.88 -3.99 -28.02
N THR A 724 13.53 -3.78 -26.75
CA THR A 724 14.43 -3.26 -25.73
C THR A 724 15.15 -4.38 -24.98
N ARG A 725 14.58 -5.59 -24.94
CA ARG A 725 15.13 -6.72 -24.19
C ARG A 725 16.20 -7.47 -24.96
N TYR A 726 17.31 -7.76 -24.30
CA TYR A 726 18.42 -8.57 -24.80
C TYR A 726 18.75 -9.66 -23.79
N TYR A 727 19.19 -10.82 -24.28
CA TYR A 727 19.59 -11.94 -23.42
C TYR A 727 20.76 -12.74 -23.98
N ALA A 728 21.53 -13.37 -23.10
CA ALA A 728 22.57 -14.34 -23.44
C ALA A 728 22.74 -15.35 -22.32
N CYS A 729 23.23 -16.55 -22.65
CA CYS A 729 23.56 -17.56 -21.66
C CYS A 729 25.06 -17.63 -21.43
N ILE A 730 25.49 -17.49 -20.17
CA ILE A 730 26.82 -17.88 -19.74
C ILE A 730 26.84 -19.42 -19.66
N PRO A 731 27.81 -20.09 -20.30
CA PRO A 731 27.85 -21.54 -20.32
C PRO A 731 28.13 -22.13 -18.93
N PRO A 732 27.82 -23.42 -18.71
CA PRO A 732 28.06 -24.09 -17.44
C PRO A 732 29.52 -24.03 -16.98
N GLN A 733 29.74 -23.91 -15.68
CA GLN A 733 31.06 -23.82 -15.03
C GLN A 733 31.29 -25.00 -14.07
N ASN A 734 32.53 -25.20 -13.60
CA ASN A 734 32.78 -26.29 -12.65
C ASN A 734 32.30 -25.90 -11.25
N ASP A 735 32.01 -26.92 -10.43
CA ASP A 735 31.67 -26.73 -9.01
C ASP A 735 32.78 -25.96 -8.27
N GLY A 736 32.39 -24.86 -7.61
CA GLY A 736 33.28 -23.95 -6.88
C GLY A 736 33.93 -22.83 -7.70
N ASP A 737 33.66 -22.75 -9.01
CA ASP A 737 34.07 -21.60 -9.83
C ASP A 737 33.19 -20.37 -9.50
N SER A 738 33.79 -19.19 -9.41
CA SER A 738 33.07 -17.92 -9.29
C SER A 738 33.02 -17.22 -10.64
N VAL A 739 31.84 -16.76 -11.05
CA VAL A 739 31.68 -16.02 -12.30
C VAL A 739 31.38 -14.56 -11.99
N SER A 740 32.14 -13.67 -12.64
CA SER A 740 31.86 -12.24 -12.67
C SER A 740 31.38 -11.84 -14.05
N PHE A 741 30.37 -10.98 -14.17
CA PHE A 741 29.93 -10.47 -15.46
C PHE A 741 29.52 -8.98 -15.43
N ALA A 742 29.46 -8.40 -16.62
CA ALA A 742 29.05 -7.03 -16.91
C ALA A 742 28.49 -6.97 -18.34
N ILE A 743 27.67 -5.97 -18.64
CA ILE A 743 27.08 -5.79 -19.96
C ILE A 743 27.71 -4.57 -20.61
N LYS A 744 28.13 -4.70 -21.86
CA LYS A 744 28.66 -3.59 -22.66
C LYS A 744 27.70 -3.28 -23.80
N THR A 745 27.41 -2.01 -24.00
CA THR A 745 26.56 -1.55 -25.11
C THR A 745 27.24 -0.45 -25.93
N GLU A 746 26.85 -0.33 -27.19
CA GLU A 746 27.29 0.75 -28.09
C GLU A 746 26.08 1.25 -28.89
N ASP A 747 25.95 2.56 -29.05
CA ASP A 747 24.92 3.19 -29.89
C ASP A 747 25.35 3.27 -31.36
N SER A 748 24.51 3.87 -32.22
CA SER A 748 24.80 4.05 -33.64
C SER A 748 25.78 5.19 -33.94
N LEU A 749 26.14 5.99 -32.94
CA LEU A 749 27.12 7.08 -33.02
C LEU A 749 28.51 6.65 -32.50
N GLY A 750 28.63 5.47 -31.90
CA GLY A 750 29.85 4.91 -31.31
C GLY A 750 30.06 5.26 -29.83
N ASN A 751 29.04 5.78 -29.14
CA ASN A 751 29.06 6.01 -27.71
C ASN A 751 28.85 4.68 -26.97
N VAL A 752 29.59 4.46 -25.88
CA VAL A 752 29.66 3.17 -25.18
C VAL A 752 29.17 3.32 -23.75
N SER A 753 28.40 2.36 -23.27
CA SER A 753 27.99 2.23 -21.87
C SER A 753 28.34 0.84 -21.32
N TRP A 754 28.47 0.77 -20.00
CA TRP A 754 28.73 -0.46 -19.26
C TRP A 754 27.76 -0.55 -18.08
N ASP A 755 27.15 -1.71 -17.91
CA ASP A 755 26.38 -2.04 -16.71
C ASP A 755 27.15 -3.07 -15.88
N ASN A 756 27.46 -2.67 -14.66
CA ASN A 756 28.30 -3.38 -13.72
C ASN A 756 27.82 -3.15 -12.28
N ASN A 757 26.62 -3.61 -11.89
CA ASN A 757 26.12 -3.67 -10.50
C ASN A 757 26.69 -2.58 -9.56
N ASN A 758 26.49 -1.31 -9.93
CA ASN A 758 27.02 -0.14 -9.20
C ASN A 758 28.54 -0.13 -9.03
N TRP A 759 29.29 -0.19 -10.13
CA TRP A 759 30.76 -0.24 -10.18
C TRP A 759 31.38 -1.54 -9.66
N GLN A 760 30.56 -2.59 -9.49
CA GLN A 760 30.99 -3.93 -9.13
C GLN A 760 30.54 -4.92 -10.18
N ASN A 761 31.31 -5.95 -10.46
CA ASN A 761 30.80 -6.97 -11.38
C ASN A 761 29.61 -7.68 -10.73
N TYR A 762 28.62 -8.07 -11.53
CA TYR A 762 27.66 -9.07 -11.08
C TYR A 762 28.43 -10.35 -10.77
N ASN A 763 28.14 -11.00 -9.66
CA ASN A 763 28.80 -12.25 -9.30
C ASN A 763 27.75 -13.32 -8.99
N TYR A 764 28.08 -14.56 -9.36
CA TYR A 764 27.37 -15.74 -8.91
C TYR A 764 28.34 -16.90 -8.63
#